data_AF-A0A415N848-F1
#
_entry.id   AF-A0A415N848-F1
#
_cell.length_a   1.000
_cell.length_b   1.000
_cell.length_c   1.000
_cell.angle_alpha   90.00
_cell.angle_beta   90.00
_cell.angle_gamma   90.00
#
_symmetry.space_group_name_H-M   'P 1'
#
loop_
_entity.id
_entity.type
_entity.pdbx_description
1 polymer ?
#
loop_
_entity_poly.entity_id
_entity_poly.type
_entity_poly.pdbx_seq_one_letter_code
_entity_poly.pdbx_strand_id
1 'polypeptide(L)'
;MKKLFLFFLMIYSCCLRFDAQAHHLPVPQSPVPSVEPIMIRSVSNDERCRQWVDSVLNRMNLRERIGQLFIYTIAPQQDKANRDLLRKVVDGYKVGGLLFSGGLMENQAILTNEAQKMADVPLMITFDGEWGLSMRLRGTPVFPRNMILGCIQNDSLLYEYGREMARQCRELGVQVNFAPVADVNINPKNPVINTRSFGESPANVADKVIAYARGLEEGGVLSVSKHFPGHGDTDVDSHHSLPKLTFSRARLDSVELYPFKKAIQAGLSGMMVGHLEVPILESKRGVPSSLSRSVVHDLLTQEMKFQGLVFTDALAMKGVSANNTSICLQALKAGHDLLLVPRRIKEEVDAILDAVKNGELTEAEIEAKCRKVLTYKYALGLSKKPFVRLSGLSNRINTAHTRDLIRRLNQEAITVLKNKNDVLPLDVDTREVAVLNVGDAKEIQPFLKELSGFINPVGSKGVPAVFQLKKELPVAARKQLRDSLSQYKRILVCVTEHRLAPYQAFFGEFVPDIPTAYLLFIPGKQMLQIRRAVSAANAVVLAHSSNDDVQCQVARILYADATANGRLSASISDLFTTGDGRTITPKTLLHFVPDEHGMNSRLLTRIDEIAKEGIKEGAYPGCQIVILKDGKEMYNKAFGTHTWLGATGASVKKFSTTNIPGATLPVSPTDVYDLASLTKTTATLLAVMKLYDKGRLNLTDRVSDYLPWLQDTDKKDITVRQLLLHESGLPSTLLFYQEAIDKESYAGTLFKAKPDAAHSVQIGVRTWANPKFKFQKGLTSKVRTAEHTLQVADSLWLNRSFREIYQQTIVKAPLRDRRYRYSCVGFILLQQLVEARTGMSMDAFLEQEFYAPMGLKRTGYLPLKGAATAGTAYAGIVSGKHTPIPKAEIIPSSVDPFLRKTVLQGFVHDESAAFQGGVSGNAGLFSNATEVAQIYQMLLNGGELDGKRYLSPETCRVFTTTVSRISRRGLGFDKPDRQNPAKSPCATATPATVYGHTGFTGTCAWVDPTNGLVYVFLCNRIYPDVWNTKLMKMDIRTRIQEVMYQALK
;
A
#
# COMPACT_ATOMS: atom_id res chain seq x y z
N MET A 1 -53.47 -0.49 -8.74
CA MET A 1 -53.11 0.45 -9.84
C MET A 1 -53.09 1.94 -9.46
N LYS A 2 -53.52 2.39 -8.26
CA LYS A 2 -53.39 3.80 -7.83
C LYS A 2 -52.16 4.13 -6.96
N LYS A 3 -51.39 3.14 -6.49
CA LYS A 3 -50.12 3.37 -5.74
C LYS A 3 -48.84 3.37 -6.62
N LEU A 4 -48.93 2.86 -7.85
CA LEU A 4 -47.79 2.84 -8.79
C LEU A 4 -47.60 4.20 -9.49
N PHE A 5 -48.69 4.98 -9.65
CA PHE A 5 -48.67 6.29 -10.30
C PHE A 5 -48.10 7.40 -9.40
N LEU A 6 -48.28 7.31 -8.07
CA LEU A 6 -47.72 8.29 -7.13
C LEU A 6 -46.19 8.14 -6.95
N PHE A 7 -45.66 6.91 -7.11
CA PHE A 7 -44.23 6.65 -6.98
C PHE A 7 -43.45 7.09 -8.23
N PHE A 8 -44.04 6.97 -9.42
CA PHE A 8 -43.46 7.51 -10.66
C PHE A 8 -43.46 9.05 -10.69
N LEU A 9 -44.46 9.72 -10.08
CA LEU A 9 -44.50 11.19 -10.03
C LEU A 9 -43.44 11.78 -9.09
N MET A 10 -43.09 11.09 -7.99
CA MET A 10 -42.01 11.54 -7.09
C MET A 10 -40.61 11.37 -7.69
N ILE A 11 -40.40 10.34 -8.52
CA ILE A 11 -39.09 10.11 -9.16
C ILE A 11 -38.89 11.08 -10.34
N TYR A 12 -39.95 11.43 -11.08
CA TYR A 12 -39.86 12.42 -12.16
C TYR A 12 -39.71 13.87 -11.65
N SER A 13 -40.18 14.18 -10.43
CA SER A 13 -40.03 15.52 -9.83
C SER A 13 -38.63 15.79 -9.23
N CYS A 14 -37.77 14.78 -9.11
CA CYS A 14 -36.37 14.95 -8.68
C CYS A 14 -35.35 14.90 -9.84
N CYS A 15 -35.77 14.65 -11.08
CA CYS A 15 -34.88 14.53 -12.24
C CYS A 15 -35.13 15.54 -13.37
N LEU A 16 -36.01 16.53 -13.19
CA LEU A 16 -36.27 17.57 -14.19
C LEU A 16 -36.42 18.94 -13.54
N ARG A 17 -35.32 19.49 -13.01
CA ARG A 17 -35.13 20.93 -12.82
C ARG A 17 -33.64 21.23 -12.77
N PHE A 18 -32.99 21.24 -13.92
CA PHE A 18 -31.83 22.11 -14.19
C PHE A 18 -31.63 22.14 -15.72
N ASP A 19 -32.58 22.76 -16.42
CA ASP A 19 -32.24 23.64 -17.53
C ASP A 19 -33.48 24.43 -17.95
N ALA A 20 -33.55 25.68 -17.50
CA ALA A 20 -34.18 26.81 -18.18
C ALA A 20 -34.06 28.04 -17.25
N GLN A 21 -33.38 29.06 -17.74
CA GLN A 21 -33.29 30.41 -17.16
C GLN A 21 -32.49 30.55 -15.85
N ALA A 22 -31.18 30.32 -15.92
CA ALA A 22 -30.24 31.10 -15.13
C ALA A 22 -29.65 32.17 -16.05
N HIS A 23 -30.20 33.38 -15.99
CA HIS A 23 -29.41 34.56 -16.34
C HIS A 23 -28.11 34.47 -15.53
N HIS A 24 -26.98 34.49 -16.23
CA HIS A 24 -25.64 34.53 -15.65
C HIS A 24 -25.53 35.68 -14.65
N LEU A 25 -25.75 35.38 -13.36
CA LEU A 25 -25.18 36.16 -12.29
C LEU A 25 -23.75 35.64 -12.10
N PRO A 26 -22.72 36.47 -12.30
CA PRO A 26 -21.35 36.06 -12.04
C PRO A 26 -21.26 35.70 -10.56
N VAL A 27 -20.91 34.44 -10.26
CA VAL A 27 -20.46 34.05 -8.92
C VAL A 27 -19.32 35.00 -8.57
N PRO A 28 -19.35 35.73 -7.44
CA PRO A 28 -18.27 36.63 -7.07
C PRO A 28 -17.01 35.78 -6.90
N GLN A 29 -16.11 35.85 -7.87
CA GLN A 29 -14.77 35.31 -7.68
C GLN A 29 -14.15 36.11 -6.53
N SER A 30 -13.77 35.41 -5.45
CA SER A 30 -12.97 36.03 -4.40
C SER A 30 -11.72 36.64 -5.06
N PRO A 31 -11.36 37.89 -4.76
CA PRO A 31 -10.24 38.55 -5.42
C PRO A 31 -8.97 37.72 -5.20
N VAL A 32 -8.35 37.27 -6.30
CA VAL A 32 -7.06 36.59 -6.24
C VAL A 32 -6.03 37.61 -5.75
N PRO A 33 -5.41 37.42 -4.58
CA PRO A 33 -4.42 38.37 -4.09
C PRO A 33 -3.19 38.35 -5.00
N SER A 34 -2.62 39.51 -5.29
CA SER A 34 -1.35 39.60 -6.01
C SER A 34 -0.23 39.02 -5.15
N VAL A 35 0.54 38.07 -5.70
CA VAL A 35 1.72 37.51 -5.06
C VAL A 35 2.96 38.11 -5.71
N GLU A 36 3.84 38.68 -4.89
CA GLU A 36 5.11 39.22 -5.37
C GLU A 36 6.06 38.06 -5.79
N PRO A 37 6.69 38.12 -6.98
CA PRO A 37 7.61 37.08 -7.43
C PRO A 37 8.84 36.94 -6.52
N ILE A 38 9.24 35.70 -6.27
CA ILE A 38 10.33 35.34 -5.34
C ILE A 38 11.63 36.07 -5.69
N MET A 39 11.98 36.13 -6.98
CA MET A 39 13.22 36.77 -7.44
C MET A 39 13.29 38.27 -7.17
N ILE A 40 12.15 38.97 -7.23
CA ILE A 40 12.15 40.43 -7.07
C ILE A 40 11.86 40.88 -5.65
N ARG A 41 11.27 40.01 -4.82
CA ARG A 41 10.94 40.30 -3.41
C ARG A 41 12.10 40.88 -2.60
N SER A 42 13.33 40.44 -2.86
CA SER A 42 14.52 40.96 -2.16
C SER A 42 15.02 42.30 -2.68
N VAL A 43 14.59 42.74 -3.88
CA VAL A 43 15.09 43.96 -4.54
C VAL A 43 14.01 45.03 -4.78
N SER A 44 12.72 44.72 -4.64
CA SER A 44 11.63 45.68 -4.89
C SER A 44 11.71 46.96 -4.06
N ASN A 45 12.29 46.88 -2.84
CA ASN A 45 12.53 48.02 -1.97
C ASN A 45 14.02 48.39 -1.83
N ASP A 46 14.90 47.78 -2.63
CA ASP A 46 16.33 48.06 -2.60
C ASP A 46 16.63 49.35 -3.37
N GLU A 47 17.09 50.36 -2.64
CA GLU A 47 17.47 51.65 -3.21
C GLU A 47 18.62 51.51 -4.22
N ARG A 48 19.55 50.58 -4.01
CA ARG A 48 20.67 50.33 -4.94
C ARG A 48 20.18 49.75 -6.25
N CYS A 49 19.14 48.90 -6.21
CA CYS A 49 18.49 48.39 -7.41
C CYS A 49 17.88 49.56 -8.20
N ARG A 50 17.08 50.41 -7.54
CA ARG A 50 16.47 51.60 -8.18
C ARG A 50 17.53 52.51 -8.81
N GLN A 51 18.56 52.88 -8.04
CA GLN A 51 19.66 53.73 -8.52
C GLN A 51 20.39 53.11 -9.73
N TRP A 52 20.65 51.81 -9.70
CA TRP A 52 21.30 51.13 -10.84
C TRP A 52 20.39 51.11 -12.07
N VAL A 53 19.11 50.76 -11.90
CA VAL A 53 18.13 50.73 -12.99
C VAL A 53 17.98 52.12 -13.61
N ASP A 54 17.80 53.17 -12.80
CA ASP A 54 17.70 54.55 -13.26
C ASP A 54 18.98 55.00 -13.98
N SER A 55 20.15 54.70 -13.42
CA SER A 55 21.43 55.04 -14.04
C SER A 55 21.62 54.39 -15.40
N VAL A 56 21.14 53.16 -15.58
CA VAL A 56 21.25 52.44 -16.86
C VAL A 56 20.22 52.97 -17.86
N LEU A 57 18.96 53.12 -17.43
CA LEU A 57 17.85 53.54 -18.27
C LEU A 57 18.00 54.98 -18.79
N ASN A 58 18.56 55.88 -17.98
CA ASN A 58 18.80 57.29 -18.36
C ASN A 58 19.91 57.45 -19.40
N ARG A 59 20.77 56.44 -19.58
CA ARG A 59 21.82 56.45 -20.62
C ARG A 59 21.35 55.85 -21.94
N MET A 60 20.21 55.16 -21.95
CA MET A 60 19.68 54.53 -23.15
C MET A 60 18.81 55.50 -23.95
N ASN A 61 19.02 55.52 -25.26
CA ASN A 61 18.02 56.07 -26.18
C ASN A 61 16.86 55.08 -26.39
N LEU A 62 15.75 55.54 -27.00
CA LEU A 62 14.56 54.72 -27.24
C LEU A 62 14.87 53.40 -27.98
N ARG A 63 15.75 53.42 -28.99
CA ARG A 63 16.10 52.22 -29.76
C ARG A 63 16.83 51.19 -28.89
N GLU A 64 17.69 51.64 -27.98
CA GLU A 64 18.39 50.77 -27.03
C GLU A 64 17.43 50.19 -25.99
N ARG A 65 16.46 50.98 -25.51
CA ARG A 65 15.38 50.51 -24.62
C ARG A 65 14.56 49.41 -25.29
N ILE A 66 14.21 49.57 -26.58
CA ILE A 66 13.55 48.55 -27.41
C ILE A 66 14.45 47.32 -27.53
N GLY A 67 15.75 47.49 -27.80
CA GLY A 67 16.74 46.41 -27.89
C GLY A 67 16.75 45.51 -26.64
N GLN A 68 16.63 46.10 -25.44
CA GLN A 68 16.58 45.36 -24.18
C GLN A 68 15.38 44.40 -24.06
N LEU A 69 14.35 44.53 -24.91
CA LEU A 69 13.17 43.66 -24.91
C LEU A 69 13.35 42.42 -25.82
N PHE A 70 14.49 42.28 -26.50
CA PHE A 70 14.76 41.16 -27.39
C PHE A 70 15.74 40.14 -26.80
N ILE A 71 15.45 38.86 -27.05
CA ILE A 71 16.38 37.75 -26.86
C ILE A 71 16.65 37.11 -28.22
N TYR A 72 17.92 37.13 -28.64
CA TYR A 72 18.34 36.61 -29.94
C TYR A 72 19.03 35.25 -29.84
N THR A 73 18.82 34.38 -30.83
CA THR A 73 19.47 33.04 -30.84
C THR A 73 20.84 33.10 -31.52
N ILE A 74 21.85 32.52 -30.89
CA ILE A 74 23.21 32.38 -31.42
C ILE A 74 23.60 30.90 -31.40
N ALA A 75 24.17 30.41 -32.50
CA ALA A 75 24.77 29.08 -32.50
C ALA A 75 26.10 29.13 -31.73
N PRO A 76 26.44 28.16 -30.87
CA PRO A 76 27.73 28.14 -30.18
C PRO A 76 28.88 27.69 -31.10
N GLN A 77 29.12 28.44 -32.17
CA GLN A 77 30.14 28.24 -33.19
C GLN A 77 31.11 29.42 -33.20
N GLN A 78 32.41 29.17 -33.35
CA GLN A 78 33.45 30.20 -33.24
C GLN A 78 33.92 30.75 -34.59
N ASP A 79 33.16 30.52 -35.67
CA ASP A 79 33.49 31.06 -36.99
C ASP A 79 33.23 32.57 -37.09
N LYS A 80 33.79 33.19 -38.14
CA LYS A 80 33.69 34.64 -38.38
C LYS A 80 32.24 35.10 -38.54
N ALA A 81 31.41 34.35 -39.27
CA ALA A 81 30.03 34.74 -39.53
C ALA A 81 29.20 34.82 -38.25
N ASN A 82 29.36 33.84 -37.35
CA ASN A 82 28.67 33.81 -36.08
C ASN A 82 29.16 34.91 -35.12
N ARG A 83 30.46 35.24 -35.14
CA ARG A 83 31.01 36.37 -34.35
C ARG A 83 30.56 37.73 -34.88
N ASP A 84 30.45 37.89 -36.20
CA ASP A 84 29.91 39.10 -36.83
C ASP A 84 28.41 39.26 -36.51
N LEU A 85 27.65 38.16 -36.51
CA LEU A 85 26.26 38.15 -36.07
C LEU A 85 26.13 38.51 -34.59
N LEU A 86 26.96 37.91 -33.73
CA LEU A 86 27.02 38.23 -32.30
C LEU A 86 27.29 39.72 -32.08
N ARG A 87 28.27 40.29 -32.80
CA ARG A 87 28.56 41.72 -32.75
C ARG A 87 27.37 42.56 -33.19
N LYS A 88 26.76 42.20 -34.31
CA LYS A 88 25.60 42.91 -34.86
C LYS A 88 24.44 42.98 -33.86
N VAL A 89 24.13 41.88 -33.16
CA VAL A 89 23.00 41.87 -32.21
C VAL A 89 23.35 42.48 -30.86
N VAL A 90 24.55 42.25 -30.33
CA VAL A 90 24.97 42.76 -29.02
C VAL A 90 25.34 44.23 -29.08
N ASP A 91 26.17 44.64 -30.04
CA ASP A 91 26.65 46.02 -30.15
C ASP A 91 25.73 46.89 -31.02
N GLY A 92 25.20 46.33 -32.12
CA GLY A 92 24.35 47.09 -33.05
C GLY A 92 22.92 47.30 -32.55
N TYR A 93 22.26 46.23 -32.07
CA TYR A 93 20.86 46.29 -31.60
C TYR A 93 20.73 46.33 -30.07
N LYS A 94 21.84 46.24 -29.32
CA LYS A 94 21.87 46.27 -27.86
C LYS A 94 20.82 45.35 -27.23
N VAL A 95 20.76 44.10 -27.70
CA VAL A 95 19.75 43.13 -27.25
C VAL A 95 19.78 42.91 -25.74
N GLY A 96 18.63 42.58 -25.15
CA GLY A 96 18.51 42.32 -23.71
C GLY A 96 19.12 41.00 -23.27
N GLY A 97 19.08 39.99 -24.15
CA GLY A 97 19.61 38.66 -23.86
C GLY A 97 19.94 37.82 -25.09
N LEU A 98 20.53 36.66 -24.84
CA LEU A 98 20.92 35.67 -25.85
C LEU A 98 20.41 34.27 -25.48
N LEU A 99 20.05 33.48 -26.48
CA LEU A 99 19.73 32.05 -26.36
C LEU A 99 20.73 31.24 -27.22
N PHE A 100 21.28 30.15 -26.68
CA PHE A 100 22.15 29.28 -27.46
C PHE A 100 21.40 28.05 -28.00
N SER A 101 21.52 27.78 -29.31
CA SER A 101 20.74 26.73 -30.00
C SER A 101 21.22 25.29 -29.76
N GLY A 102 22.47 25.11 -29.32
CA GLY A 102 23.06 23.83 -28.93
C GLY A 102 24.46 23.57 -29.50
N GLY A 103 25.30 22.81 -28.78
CA GLY A 103 26.68 22.55 -29.19
C GLY A 103 27.60 22.02 -28.08
N LEU A 104 28.86 22.44 -28.09
CA LEU A 104 29.81 22.15 -27.02
C LEU A 104 29.70 23.19 -25.91
N MET A 105 29.78 22.72 -24.67
CA MET A 105 29.66 23.55 -23.47
C MET A 105 30.72 24.67 -23.43
N GLU A 106 31.96 24.35 -23.80
CA GLU A 106 33.09 25.27 -23.82
C GLU A 106 32.89 26.39 -24.85
N ASN A 107 32.34 26.08 -26.02
CA ASN A 107 32.05 27.08 -27.05
C ASN A 107 30.99 28.08 -26.57
N GLN A 108 29.93 27.60 -25.90
CA GLN A 108 28.93 28.48 -25.31
C GLN A 108 29.56 29.39 -24.25
N ALA A 109 30.41 28.86 -23.38
CA ALA A 109 31.08 29.65 -22.35
C ALA A 109 32.02 30.72 -22.95
N ILE A 110 32.77 30.38 -24.00
CA ILE A 110 33.63 31.33 -24.73
C ILE A 110 32.79 32.48 -25.30
N LEU A 111 31.74 32.15 -26.06
CA LEU A 111 30.88 33.16 -26.69
C LEU A 111 30.10 33.98 -25.67
N THR A 112 29.75 33.39 -24.52
CA THR A 112 29.16 34.11 -23.39
C THR A 112 30.12 35.19 -22.88
N ASN A 113 31.39 34.85 -22.66
CA ASN A 113 32.40 35.82 -22.24
C ASN A 113 32.63 36.93 -23.29
N GLU A 114 32.70 36.56 -24.58
CA GLU A 114 32.83 37.54 -25.67
C GLU A 114 31.64 38.51 -25.71
N ALA A 115 30.41 37.97 -25.61
CA ALA A 115 29.18 38.76 -25.64
C ALA A 115 29.08 39.70 -24.43
N GLN A 116 29.35 39.20 -23.21
CA GLN A 116 29.30 40.01 -21.99
C GLN A 116 30.35 41.12 -21.98
N LYS A 117 31.54 40.86 -22.53
CA LYS A 117 32.59 41.89 -22.69
C LYS A 117 32.10 43.02 -23.60
N MET A 118 31.46 42.66 -24.71
CA MET A 118 30.98 43.59 -25.74
C MET A 118 29.75 44.41 -25.32
N ALA A 119 28.85 43.83 -24.53
CA ALA A 119 27.58 44.48 -24.19
C ALA A 119 27.78 45.68 -23.26
N ASP A 120 27.13 46.82 -23.51
CA ASP A 120 27.19 47.96 -22.58
C ASP A 120 26.39 47.67 -21.30
N VAL A 121 25.23 47.04 -21.47
CA VAL A 121 24.41 46.52 -20.38
C VAL A 121 24.53 45.00 -20.36
N PRO A 122 24.86 44.38 -19.21
CA PRO A 122 25.05 42.93 -19.14
C PRO A 122 23.85 42.16 -19.68
N LEU A 123 24.13 41.13 -20.47
CA LEU A 123 23.13 40.32 -21.16
C LEU A 123 22.51 39.29 -20.22
N MET A 124 21.22 39.01 -20.37
CA MET A 124 20.64 37.77 -19.85
C MET A 124 20.96 36.63 -20.81
N ILE A 125 21.82 35.71 -20.37
CA ILE A 125 22.04 34.46 -21.07
C ILE A 125 20.93 33.51 -20.66
N THR A 126 20.22 33.01 -21.67
CA THR A 126 19.06 32.15 -21.53
C THR A 126 19.37 30.76 -22.08
N PHE A 127 18.70 29.75 -21.54
CA PHE A 127 18.92 28.36 -21.91
C PHE A 127 17.62 27.57 -21.88
N ASP A 128 17.54 26.52 -22.69
CA ASP A 128 16.42 25.58 -22.71
C ASP A 128 16.91 24.22 -22.20
N GLY A 129 16.75 23.98 -20.89
CA GLY A 129 17.29 22.83 -20.18
C GLY A 129 16.22 22.09 -19.37
N GLU A 130 15.29 21.43 -20.07
CA GLU A 130 14.16 20.70 -19.45
C GLU A 130 14.59 19.41 -18.72
N TRP A 131 15.58 18.69 -19.25
CA TRP A 131 16.20 17.51 -18.61
C TRP A 131 17.70 17.74 -18.38
N GLY A 132 18.01 18.99 -18.03
CA GLY A 132 19.35 19.49 -17.80
C GLY A 132 20.06 20.04 -19.02
N LEU A 133 21.32 20.43 -18.83
CA LEU A 133 22.15 21.04 -19.88
C LEU A 133 22.28 20.14 -21.12
N SER A 134 22.20 18.82 -20.92
CA SER A 134 22.27 17.80 -21.96
C SER A 134 21.21 17.92 -23.07
N MET A 135 20.12 18.67 -22.81
CA MET A 135 19.14 18.99 -23.84
C MET A 135 19.74 19.73 -25.03
N ARG A 136 20.75 20.58 -24.81
CA ARG A 136 21.41 21.39 -25.85
C ARG A 136 22.93 21.19 -25.91
N LEU A 137 23.55 20.75 -24.82
CA LEU A 137 25.02 20.71 -24.68
C LEU A 137 25.56 19.30 -24.51
N ARG A 138 26.57 18.95 -25.31
CA ARG A 138 27.31 17.69 -25.17
C ARG A 138 28.29 17.76 -24.00
N GLY A 139 28.63 16.60 -23.43
CA GLY A 139 29.60 16.49 -22.32
C GLY A 139 29.06 16.92 -20.96
N THR A 140 27.73 17.03 -20.81
CA THR A 140 27.06 17.43 -19.57
C THR A 140 26.18 16.29 -19.01
N PRO A 141 25.85 16.31 -17.71
CA PRO A 141 25.02 15.29 -17.08
C PRO A 141 23.62 15.18 -17.71
N VAL A 142 23.15 13.94 -17.88
CA VAL A 142 21.82 13.62 -18.42
C VAL A 142 20.87 13.29 -17.27
N PHE A 143 19.91 14.17 -17.01
CA PHE A 143 18.89 13.93 -15.99
C PHE A 143 17.71 13.13 -16.57
N PRO A 144 16.92 12.45 -15.72
CA PRO A 144 15.71 11.78 -16.18
C PRO A 144 14.74 12.76 -16.82
N ARG A 145 13.99 12.32 -17.84
CA ARG A 145 12.94 13.13 -18.45
C ARG A 145 11.81 13.41 -17.44
N ASN A 146 11.13 14.54 -17.60
CA ASN A 146 10.09 15.00 -16.66
C ASN A 146 9.00 13.95 -16.40
N MET A 147 8.61 13.14 -17.39
CA MET A 147 7.60 12.11 -17.17
C MET A 147 8.08 11.02 -16.19
N ILE A 148 9.38 10.72 -16.16
CA ILE A 148 9.98 9.80 -15.16
C ILE A 148 10.04 10.50 -13.80
N LEU A 149 10.47 11.76 -13.78
CA LEU A 149 10.51 12.59 -12.57
C LEU A 149 9.13 12.77 -11.93
N GLY A 150 8.08 12.77 -12.76
CA GLY A 150 6.69 12.77 -12.34
C GLY A 150 6.28 11.58 -11.50
N CYS A 151 7.01 10.46 -11.58
CA CYS A 151 6.71 9.26 -10.82
C CYS A 151 7.15 9.36 -9.35
N ILE A 152 8.08 10.28 -9.05
CA ILE A 152 8.68 10.46 -7.73
C ILE A 152 7.65 11.04 -6.77
N GLN A 153 7.56 10.46 -5.56
CA GLN A 153 6.64 10.93 -4.52
C GLN A 153 7.27 11.97 -3.58
N ASN A 154 8.60 12.05 -3.53
CA ASN A 154 9.33 12.99 -2.69
C ASN A 154 9.73 14.26 -3.47
N ASP A 155 8.93 15.32 -3.36
CA ASP A 155 9.16 16.59 -4.08
C ASP A 155 10.41 17.35 -3.65
N SER A 156 10.95 17.08 -2.45
CA SER A 156 12.22 17.69 -2.02
C SER A 156 13.38 17.33 -2.96
N LEU A 157 13.32 16.16 -3.61
CA LEU A 157 14.32 15.72 -4.58
C LEU A 157 14.23 16.53 -5.89
N LEU A 158 13.04 17.00 -6.27
CA LEU A 158 12.86 17.88 -7.42
C LEU A 158 13.31 19.31 -7.13
N TYR A 159 13.13 19.78 -5.90
CA TYR A 159 13.75 21.01 -5.45
C TYR A 159 15.29 20.92 -5.49
N GLU A 160 15.88 19.82 -5.02
CA GLU A 160 17.32 19.58 -5.10
C GLU A 160 17.80 19.53 -6.56
N TYR A 161 17.03 18.90 -7.45
CA TYR A 161 17.28 18.95 -8.90
C TYR A 161 17.31 20.39 -9.43
N GLY A 162 16.34 21.22 -9.04
CA GLY A 162 16.32 22.65 -9.38
C GLY A 162 17.56 23.40 -8.88
N ARG A 163 17.99 23.14 -7.64
CA ARG A 163 19.22 23.74 -7.05
C ARG A 163 20.48 23.36 -7.82
N GLU A 164 20.62 22.08 -8.17
CA GLU A 164 21.76 21.60 -8.94
C GLU A 164 21.76 22.17 -10.37
N MET A 165 20.58 22.26 -10.98
CA MET A 165 20.43 22.90 -12.29
C MET A 165 20.79 24.39 -12.26
N ALA A 166 20.39 25.13 -11.22
CA ALA A 166 20.79 26.52 -11.06
C ALA A 166 22.30 26.67 -10.91
N ARG A 167 22.94 25.79 -10.13
CA ARG A 167 24.40 25.77 -9.98
C ARG A 167 25.09 25.54 -11.34
N GLN A 168 24.65 24.55 -12.11
CA GLN A 168 25.20 24.25 -13.44
C GLN A 168 24.98 25.41 -14.43
N CYS A 169 23.79 26.03 -14.41
CA CYS A 169 23.49 27.21 -15.23
C CYS A 169 24.43 28.37 -14.90
N ARG A 170 24.65 28.68 -13.62
CA ARG A 170 25.57 29.76 -13.20
C ARG A 170 27.02 29.50 -13.59
N GLU A 171 27.47 28.25 -13.54
CA GLU A 171 28.80 27.86 -14.03
C GLU A 171 28.98 28.11 -15.55
N LEU A 172 27.88 28.16 -16.31
CA LEU A 172 27.87 28.56 -17.72
C LEU A 172 27.46 30.02 -17.96
N GLY A 173 27.29 30.80 -16.90
CA GLY A 173 26.85 32.19 -16.99
C GLY A 173 25.41 32.35 -17.49
N VAL A 174 24.54 31.34 -17.32
CA VAL A 174 23.11 31.36 -17.65
C VAL A 174 22.31 31.94 -16.48
N GLN A 175 21.42 32.90 -16.77
CA GLN A 175 20.52 33.54 -15.80
C GLN A 175 19.06 33.11 -15.92
N VAL A 176 18.64 32.63 -17.08
CA VAL A 176 17.25 32.20 -17.33
C VAL A 176 17.25 30.79 -17.87
N ASN A 177 16.49 29.89 -17.24
CA ASN A 177 16.21 28.57 -17.79
C ASN A 177 14.75 28.50 -18.21
N PHE A 178 14.49 28.16 -19.48
CA PHE A 178 13.14 27.96 -20.03
C PHE A 178 12.53 26.63 -19.59
N ALA A 179 12.45 26.44 -18.28
CA ALA A 179 11.90 25.29 -17.58
C ALA A 179 11.38 25.75 -16.20
N PRO A 180 10.44 25.02 -15.57
CA PRO A 180 9.83 23.76 -16.01
C PRO A 180 8.74 23.87 -17.08
N VAL A 181 8.50 22.74 -17.76
CA VAL A 181 7.25 22.51 -18.51
C VAL A 181 6.13 22.25 -17.52
N ALA A 182 5.09 23.09 -17.55
CA ALA A 182 3.91 23.04 -16.71
C ALA A 182 2.67 22.47 -17.43
N ASP A 183 2.83 22.02 -18.68
CA ASP A 183 1.76 21.40 -19.45
C ASP A 183 1.32 20.05 -18.84
N VAL A 184 0.01 19.80 -18.79
CA VAL A 184 -0.57 18.54 -18.30
C VAL A 184 -0.80 17.59 -19.47
N ASN A 185 -0.05 16.48 -19.55
CA ASN A 185 -0.08 15.57 -20.70
C ASN A 185 -1.24 14.57 -20.61
N ILE A 186 -2.47 15.03 -20.83
CA ILE A 186 -3.68 14.19 -20.82
C ILE A 186 -3.88 13.44 -22.13
N ASN A 187 -3.35 13.96 -23.25
CA ASN A 187 -3.46 13.30 -24.53
C ASN A 187 -2.24 12.42 -24.83
N PRO A 188 -2.35 11.08 -24.78
CA PRO A 188 -1.21 10.19 -25.03
C PRO A 188 -0.72 10.23 -26.49
N LYS A 189 -1.50 10.83 -27.40
CA LYS A 189 -1.12 11.07 -28.81
C LYS A 189 -0.48 12.43 -29.02
N ASN A 190 -0.35 13.27 -27.98
CA ASN A 190 0.30 14.58 -28.10
C ASN A 190 1.74 14.39 -28.64
N PRO A 191 2.08 14.96 -29.80
CA PRO A 191 3.39 14.74 -30.41
C PRO A 191 4.49 15.59 -29.76
N VAL A 192 4.13 16.71 -29.11
CA VAL A 192 5.07 17.76 -28.70
C VAL A 192 5.40 17.71 -27.22
N ILE A 193 4.41 17.49 -26.34
CA ILE A 193 4.61 17.51 -24.88
C ILE A 193 5.05 16.13 -24.39
N ASN A 194 4.17 15.12 -24.38
CA ASN A 194 4.50 13.72 -24.08
C ASN A 194 5.49 13.60 -22.90
N THR A 195 6.71 13.09 -23.14
CA THR A 195 7.72 12.86 -22.10
C THR A 195 8.30 14.12 -21.43
N ARG A 196 7.99 15.32 -21.95
CA ARG A 196 8.43 16.62 -21.42
C ARG A 196 7.56 17.12 -20.27
N SER A 197 6.33 16.63 -20.14
CA SER A 197 5.48 16.91 -18.98
C SER A 197 5.85 16.02 -17.80
N PHE A 198 5.55 16.49 -16.59
CA PHE A 198 5.60 15.67 -15.38
C PHE A 198 4.45 14.66 -15.26
N GLY A 199 3.43 14.68 -16.13
CA GLY A 199 2.36 13.68 -16.09
C GLY A 199 1.00 14.21 -16.55
N GLU A 200 -0.05 13.42 -16.29
CA GLU A 200 -1.43 13.77 -16.67
C GLU A 200 -2.30 14.29 -15.51
N SER A 201 -1.79 14.25 -14.28
CA SER A 201 -2.48 14.81 -13.10
C SER A 201 -2.13 16.30 -12.92
N PRO A 202 -3.09 17.23 -13.02
CA PRO A 202 -2.82 18.66 -12.86
C PRO A 202 -2.17 19.01 -11.51
N ALA A 203 -2.58 18.32 -10.43
CA ALA A 203 -2.02 18.52 -9.09
C ALA A 203 -0.55 18.07 -9.03
N ASN A 204 -0.25 16.84 -9.46
CA ASN A 204 1.12 16.34 -9.44
C ASN A 204 2.04 17.17 -10.35
N VAL A 205 1.56 17.58 -11.53
CA VAL A 205 2.33 18.46 -12.42
C VAL A 205 2.61 19.79 -11.73
N ALA A 206 1.63 20.42 -11.11
CA ALA A 206 1.80 21.68 -10.38
C ALA A 206 2.84 21.57 -9.26
N ASP A 207 2.78 20.52 -8.45
CA ASP A 207 3.69 20.32 -7.31
C ASP A 207 5.14 20.14 -7.80
N LYS A 208 5.36 19.33 -8.85
CA LYS A 208 6.67 19.11 -9.46
C LYS A 208 7.25 20.37 -10.12
N VAL A 209 6.40 21.12 -10.82
CA VAL A 209 6.74 22.44 -11.40
C VAL A 209 7.22 23.38 -10.30
N ILE A 210 6.45 23.53 -9.22
CA ILE A 210 6.79 24.43 -8.11
C ILE A 210 8.09 24.01 -7.43
N ALA A 211 8.26 22.72 -7.11
CA ALA A 211 9.45 22.22 -6.44
C ALA A 211 10.72 22.52 -7.26
N TYR A 212 10.73 22.14 -8.55
CA TYR A 212 11.87 22.37 -9.43
C TYR A 212 12.15 23.87 -9.66
N ALA A 213 11.10 24.65 -9.92
CA ALA A 213 11.22 26.09 -10.18
C ALA A 213 11.75 26.86 -8.96
N ARG A 214 11.30 26.54 -7.74
CA ARG A 214 11.84 27.12 -6.51
C ARG A 214 13.33 26.84 -6.34
N GLY A 215 13.74 25.60 -6.61
CA GLY A 215 15.16 25.22 -6.61
C GLY A 215 15.98 26.06 -7.61
N LEU A 216 15.43 26.32 -8.80
CA LEU A 216 16.08 27.20 -9.77
C LEU A 216 16.22 28.64 -9.27
N GLU A 217 15.12 29.25 -8.83
CA GLU A 217 15.06 30.68 -8.48
C GLU A 217 15.87 31.02 -7.24
N GLU A 218 15.75 30.22 -6.18
CA GLU A 218 16.60 30.40 -4.99
C GLU A 218 18.08 30.14 -5.32
N GLY A 219 18.36 29.38 -6.37
CA GLY A 219 19.69 29.15 -6.91
C GLY A 219 20.22 30.32 -7.74
N GLY A 220 19.44 31.39 -7.92
CA GLY A 220 19.79 32.58 -8.68
C GLY A 220 19.60 32.43 -10.19
N VAL A 221 18.72 31.52 -10.64
CA VAL A 221 18.38 31.33 -12.05
C VAL A 221 16.87 31.44 -12.22
N LEU A 222 16.42 32.34 -13.10
CA LEU A 222 15.01 32.59 -13.33
C LEU A 222 14.37 31.36 -13.97
N SER A 223 13.32 30.85 -13.33
CA SER A 223 12.50 29.78 -13.87
C SER A 223 11.42 30.35 -14.79
N VAL A 224 11.11 29.66 -15.88
CA VAL A 224 10.06 30.07 -16.81
C VAL A 224 9.11 28.90 -17.03
N SER A 225 7.93 29.00 -16.42
CA SER A 225 6.87 28.01 -16.60
C SER A 225 6.30 28.10 -18.02
N LYS A 226 6.17 26.96 -18.71
CA LYS A 226 5.72 26.91 -20.11
C LYS A 226 4.86 25.68 -20.43
N HIS A 227 3.96 25.70 -21.41
CA HIS A 227 3.69 26.80 -22.34
C HIS A 227 2.27 27.32 -22.06
N PHE A 228 2.15 28.48 -21.43
CA PHE A 228 0.86 29.08 -21.11
C PHE A 228 0.05 29.35 -22.39
N PRO A 229 -1.28 29.08 -22.45
CA PRO A 229 -2.17 28.62 -21.38
C PRO A 229 -2.30 27.09 -21.18
N GLY A 230 -1.41 26.28 -21.76
CA GLY A 230 -1.33 24.83 -21.57
C GLY A 230 -1.41 24.03 -22.88
N HIS A 231 -0.28 23.49 -23.34
CA HIS A 231 -0.13 22.79 -24.63
C HIS A 231 -0.38 21.26 -24.54
N GLY A 232 -0.72 20.76 -23.35
CA GLY A 232 -0.69 19.32 -23.04
C GLY A 232 -1.75 18.45 -23.73
N ASP A 233 -2.81 19.03 -24.30
CA ASP A 233 -3.92 18.32 -24.95
C ASP A 233 -4.15 18.80 -26.41
N THR A 234 -3.06 18.91 -27.17
CA THR A 234 -3.10 19.22 -28.61
C THR A 234 -2.64 18.02 -29.44
N ASP A 235 -3.33 17.73 -30.54
CA ASP A 235 -3.02 16.63 -31.47
C ASP A 235 -2.19 17.06 -32.69
N VAL A 236 -1.92 18.35 -32.84
CA VAL A 236 -1.17 18.97 -33.94
C VAL A 236 0.16 19.55 -33.44
N ASP A 237 1.24 19.35 -34.20
CA ASP A 237 2.55 19.91 -33.91
C ASP A 237 2.63 21.41 -34.29
N SER A 238 2.91 22.26 -33.29
CA SER A 238 3.08 23.71 -33.44
C SER A 238 4.22 24.12 -34.37
N HIS A 239 5.20 23.24 -34.62
CA HIS A 239 6.27 23.48 -35.58
C HIS A 239 5.78 23.48 -37.04
N HIS A 240 4.62 22.89 -37.30
CA HIS A 240 4.05 22.73 -38.63
C HIS A 240 2.75 23.52 -38.85
N SER A 241 1.92 23.69 -37.82
CA SER A 241 0.65 24.44 -37.88
C SER A 241 0.17 24.88 -36.50
N LEU A 242 -0.69 25.90 -36.41
CA LEU A 242 -1.18 26.43 -35.13
C LEU A 242 -2.06 25.39 -34.38
N PRO A 243 -1.64 24.85 -33.23
CA PRO A 243 -2.45 23.90 -32.46
C PRO A 243 -3.64 24.62 -31.81
N LYS A 244 -4.76 23.90 -31.66
CA LYS A 244 -6.02 24.47 -31.20
C LYS A 244 -6.55 23.76 -29.96
N LEU A 245 -7.01 24.53 -28.97
CA LEU A 245 -7.71 24.03 -27.79
C LEU A 245 -9.16 24.50 -27.82
N THR A 246 -10.10 23.58 -28.05
CA THR A 246 -11.55 23.89 -28.15
C THR A 246 -12.32 23.55 -26.88
N PHE A 247 -11.70 23.75 -25.71
CA PHE A 247 -12.26 23.37 -24.42
C PHE A 247 -13.06 24.50 -23.76
N SER A 248 -13.93 24.14 -22.82
CA SER A 248 -14.67 25.11 -22.01
C SER A 248 -13.74 25.83 -21.02
N ARG A 249 -14.15 27.02 -20.58
CA ARG A 249 -13.40 27.79 -19.57
C ARG A 249 -13.17 26.99 -18.29
N ALA A 250 -14.21 26.29 -17.81
CA ALA A 250 -14.12 25.44 -16.62
C ALA A 250 -13.08 24.31 -16.78
N ARG A 251 -12.99 23.68 -17.97
CA ARG A 251 -11.97 22.68 -18.26
C ARG A 251 -10.57 23.30 -18.20
N LEU A 252 -10.34 24.38 -18.94
CA LEU A 252 -9.07 25.11 -18.94
C LEU A 252 -8.65 25.48 -17.51
N ASP A 253 -9.57 25.97 -16.69
CA ASP A 253 -9.29 26.36 -15.31
C ASP A 253 -8.90 25.19 -14.40
N SER A 254 -9.49 24.01 -14.63
CA SER A 254 -9.29 22.81 -13.80
C SER A 254 -8.08 21.97 -14.21
N VAL A 255 -7.58 22.14 -15.43
CA VAL A 255 -6.55 21.28 -16.01
C VAL A 255 -5.40 22.09 -16.59
N GLU A 256 -5.61 22.76 -17.72
CA GLU A 256 -4.52 23.37 -18.49
C GLU A 256 -3.91 24.57 -17.76
N LEU A 257 -4.75 25.44 -17.20
CA LEU A 257 -4.36 26.61 -16.41
C LEU A 257 -3.98 26.27 -14.97
N TYR A 258 -4.32 25.08 -14.47
CA TYR A 258 -4.17 24.74 -13.06
C TYR A 258 -2.69 24.81 -12.59
N PRO A 259 -1.71 24.18 -13.27
CA PRO A 259 -0.30 24.32 -12.89
C PRO A 259 0.20 25.77 -12.93
N PHE A 260 -0.26 26.56 -13.90
CA PHE A 260 0.13 27.98 -14.01
C PHE A 260 -0.46 28.83 -12.88
N LYS A 261 -1.72 28.62 -12.49
CA LYS A 261 -2.31 29.28 -11.31
C LYS A 261 -1.50 28.96 -10.06
N LYS A 262 -1.11 27.70 -9.88
CA LYS A 262 -0.30 27.26 -8.74
C LYS A 262 1.12 27.84 -8.78
N ALA A 263 1.75 27.90 -9.95
CA ALA A 263 3.03 28.58 -10.15
C ALA A 263 2.98 30.07 -9.74
N ILE A 264 1.93 30.79 -10.15
CA ILE A 264 1.76 32.21 -9.79
C ILE A 264 1.52 32.36 -8.28
N GLN A 265 0.65 31.54 -7.69
CA GLN A 265 0.41 31.53 -6.24
C GLN A 265 1.67 31.21 -5.44
N ALA A 266 2.57 30.39 -5.99
CA ALA A 266 3.85 30.05 -5.39
C ALA A 266 4.91 31.16 -5.54
N GLY A 267 4.63 32.22 -6.29
CA GLY A 267 5.53 33.35 -6.52
C GLY A 267 6.60 33.10 -7.58
N LEU A 268 6.39 32.19 -8.53
CA LEU A 268 7.37 31.94 -9.60
C LEU A 268 7.50 33.15 -10.55
N SER A 269 8.68 33.36 -11.11
CA SER A 269 9.09 34.65 -11.64
C SER A 269 9.02 34.81 -13.16
N GLY A 270 8.79 33.72 -13.90
CA GLY A 270 8.72 33.74 -15.37
C GLY A 270 7.59 32.89 -15.94
N MET A 271 6.96 33.39 -17.00
CA MET A 271 5.94 32.68 -17.77
C MET A 271 6.22 32.80 -19.26
N MET A 272 6.20 31.67 -19.98
CA MET A 272 6.30 31.65 -21.44
C MET A 272 4.95 31.32 -22.06
N VAL A 273 4.50 32.18 -22.97
CA VAL A 273 3.23 32.03 -23.68
C VAL A 273 3.45 31.32 -25.01
N GLY A 274 2.81 30.16 -25.17
CA GLY A 274 2.88 29.35 -26.37
C GLY A 274 2.04 29.89 -27.53
N HIS A 275 2.28 29.34 -28.72
CA HIS A 275 1.53 29.68 -29.94
C HIS A 275 0.34 28.73 -30.10
N LEU A 276 -0.78 29.02 -29.42
CA LEU A 276 -1.98 28.17 -29.39
C LEU A 276 -3.24 28.97 -29.77
N GLU A 277 -4.12 28.43 -30.61
CA GLU A 277 -5.47 28.99 -30.83
C GLU A 277 -6.40 28.49 -29.72
N VAL A 278 -6.94 29.41 -28.91
CA VAL A 278 -7.84 29.06 -27.78
C VAL A 278 -9.12 29.91 -27.87
N PRO A 279 -10.14 29.48 -28.65
CA PRO A 279 -11.27 30.33 -29.01
C PRO A 279 -12.09 30.88 -27.84
N ILE A 280 -12.11 30.19 -26.70
CA ILE A 280 -12.83 30.63 -25.51
C ILE A 280 -12.10 31.78 -24.77
N LEU A 281 -10.81 31.96 -25.03
CA LEU A 281 -9.99 33.05 -24.48
C LEU A 281 -9.74 34.16 -25.50
N GLU A 282 -9.73 33.82 -26.80
CA GLU A 282 -9.56 34.76 -27.91
C GLU A 282 -10.63 34.52 -28.97
N SER A 283 -11.57 35.47 -29.07
CA SER A 283 -12.70 35.39 -30.00
C SER A 283 -12.29 35.48 -31.48
N LYS A 284 -11.17 36.15 -31.78
CA LYS A 284 -10.68 36.31 -33.15
C LYS A 284 -9.96 35.04 -33.60
N ARG A 285 -10.58 34.34 -34.55
CA ARG A 285 -10.04 33.10 -35.14
C ARG A 285 -8.63 33.29 -35.71
N GLY A 286 -7.77 32.30 -35.51
CA GLY A 286 -6.41 32.26 -36.06
C GLY A 286 -5.40 33.16 -35.35
N VAL A 287 -5.77 33.84 -34.26
CA VAL A 287 -4.83 34.59 -33.42
C VAL A 287 -4.20 33.64 -32.40
N PRO A 288 -2.86 33.44 -32.43
CA PRO A 288 -2.15 32.65 -31.43
C PRO A 288 -2.21 33.31 -30.05
N SER A 289 -2.22 32.51 -28.99
CA SER A 289 -2.22 32.96 -27.59
C SER A 289 -1.12 33.99 -27.29
N SER A 290 0.09 33.80 -27.83
CA SER A 290 1.20 34.75 -27.70
C SER A 290 1.00 36.11 -28.40
N LEU A 291 0.00 36.25 -29.28
CA LEU A 291 -0.34 37.50 -29.96
C LEU A 291 -1.69 38.06 -29.49
N SER A 292 -2.37 37.37 -28.56
CA SER A 292 -3.66 37.77 -28.01
C SER A 292 -3.49 38.58 -26.74
N ARG A 293 -3.97 39.84 -26.76
CA ARG A 293 -4.05 40.67 -25.55
C ARG A 293 -4.96 40.06 -24.50
N SER A 294 -6.06 39.44 -24.93
CA SER A 294 -7.03 38.74 -24.07
C SER A 294 -6.36 37.63 -23.24
N VAL A 295 -5.41 36.90 -23.84
CA VAL A 295 -4.69 35.82 -23.15
C VAL A 295 -3.54 36.36 -22.28
N VAL A 296 -2.70 37.25 -22.83
CA VAL A 296 -1.44 37.66 -22.21
C VAL A 296 -1.65 38.75 -21.16
N HIS A 297 -2.45 39.75 -21.47
CA HIS A 297 -2.73 40.85 -20.56
C HIS A 297 -3.96 40.53 -19.70
N ASP A 298 -5.12 40.29 -20.30
CA ASP A 298 -6.38 40.23 -19.55
C ASP A 298 -6.46 38.98 -18.66
N LEU A 299 -6.13 37.79 -19.20
CA LEU A 299 -6.09 36.56 -18.40
C LEU A 299 -4.84 36.47 -17.51
N LEU A 300 -3.64 36.43 -18.08
CA LEU A 300 -2.42 36.14 -17.29
C LEU A 300 -2.08 37.28 -16.31
N THR A 301 -2.13 38.54 -16.76
CA THR A 301 -1.69 39.69 -15.95
C THR A 301 -2.83 40.25 -15.08
N GLN A 302 -4.02 40.48 -15.64
CA GLN A 302 -5.13 41.11 -14.91
C GLN A 302 -5.95 40.13 -14.09
N GLU A 303 -6.37 38.99 -14.65
CA GLU A 303 -7.20 38.00 -13.94
C GLU A 303 -6.36 37.16 -12.98
N MET A 304 -5.27 36.56 -13.46
CA MET A 304 -4.40 35.68 -12.67
C MET A 304 -3.36 36.43 -11.83
N LYS A 305 -3.28 37.77 -11.96
CA LYS A 305 -2.40 38.66 -11.18
C LYS A 305 -0.90 38.31 -11.29
N PHE A 306 -0.45 37.74 -12.39
CA PHE A 306 0.97 37.48 -12.59
C PHE A 306 1.78 38.78 -12.69
N GLN A 307 2.81 38.91 -11.87
CA GLN A 307 3.68 40.10 -11.81
C GLN A 307 5.10 39.84 -12.35
N GLY A 308 5.42 38.59 -12.72
CA GLY A 308 6.74 38.20 -13.21
C GLY A 308 7.00 38.58 -14.67
N LEU A 309 8.12 38.16 -15.25
CA LEU A 309 8.45 38.39 -16.66
C LEU A 309 7.64 37.49 -17.59
N VAL A 310 7.01 38.09 -18.61
CA VAL A 310 6.28 37.37 -19.65
C VAL A 310 7.13 37.26 -20.91
N PHE A 311 7.41 36.03 -21.33
CA PHE A 311 8.21 35.68 -22.51
C PHE A 311 7.31 35.15 -23.62
N THR A 312 7.60 35.51 -24.87
CA THR A 312 7.04 34.76 -26.00
C THR A 312 7.75 33.41 -26.13
N ASP A 313 7.09 32.41 -26.68
CA ASP A 313 7.80 31.32 -27.36
C ASP A 313 8.51 31.86 -28.63
N ALA A 314 9.30 31.02 -29.31
CA ALA A 314 10.13 31.45 -30.44
C ALA A 314 9.30 32.00 -31.62
N LEU A 315 9.34 33.31 -31.82
CA LEU A 315 8.58 34.01 -32.88
C LEU A 315 9.02 33.64 -34.31
N ALA A 316 10.16 32.96 -34.45
CA ALA A 316 10.60 32.40 -35.72
C ALA A 316 9.79 31.18 -36.18
N MET A 317 9.01 30.54 -35.31
CA MET A 317 8.23 29.33 -35.62
C MET A 317 7.22 29.54 -36.76
N LYS A 318 6.97 28.48 -37.56
CA LYS A 318 6.07 28.55 -38.73
C LYS A 318 4.60 28.74 -38.36
N GLY A 319 4.16 28.26 -37.19
CA GLY A 319 2.78 28.40 -36.70
C GLY A 319 2.34 29.85 -36.45
N VAL A 320 3.29 30.79 -36.40
CA VAL A 320 3.06 32.23 -36.32
C VAL A 320 3.42 32.84 -37.68
N SER A 321 2.69 32.49 -38.74
CA SER A 321 2.86 33.10 -40.06
C SER A 321 1.98 34.35 -40.16
N ALA A 322 2.59 35.51 -40.38
CA ALA A 322 1.89 36.77 -40.46
C ALA A 322 1.63 37.21 -41.91
N ASN A 323 0.42 37.71 -42.13
CA ASN A 323 0.13 38.79 -43.07
C ASN A 323 1.09 39.98 -42.81
N ASN A 324 1.32 40.88 -43.78
CA ASN A 324 2.29 42.01 -43.85
C ASN A 324 2.53 42.94 -42.61
N THR A 325 2.46 42.48 -41.36
CA THR A 325 2.56 43.24 -40.11
C THR A 325 3.62 42.62 -39.19
N SER A 326 4.36 43.42 -38.43
CA SER A 326 5.37 42.95 -37.46
C SER A 326 4.75 42.02 -36.39
N ILE A 327 5.37 40.86 -36.17
CA ILE A 327 4.93 39.88 -35.17
C ILE A 327 5.39 40.32 -33.77
N CYS A 328 6.60 40.88 -33.67
CA CYS A 328 7.15 41.35 -32.40
C CYS A 328 6.35 42.52 -31.84
N LEU A 329 5.92 43.45 -32.69
CA LEU A 329 5.03 44.55 -32.30
C LEU A 329 3.69 44.02 -31.77
N GLN A 330 3.09 43.03 -32.43
CA GLN A 330 1.84 42.40 -31.97
C GLN A 330 2.02 41.73 -30.60
N ALA A 331 3.09 40.95 -30.41
CA ALA A 331 3.38 40.31 -29.13
C ALA A 331 3.60 41.34 -28.01
N LEU A 332 4.27 42.45 -28.30
CA LEU A 332 4.49 43.53 -27.35
C LEU A 332 3.17 44.22 -26.95
N LYS A 333 2.30 44.53 -27.92
CA LYS A 333 0.95 45.08 -27.70
C LYS A 333 0.04 44.10 -26.93
N ALA A 334 0.25 42.79 -27.09
CA ALA A 334 -0.45 41.76 -26.32
C ALA A 334 -0.05 41.77 -24.84
N GLY A 335 1.17 42.19 -24.50
CA GLY A 335 1.61 42.39 -23.11
C GLY A 335 2.96 41.78 -22.75
N HIS A 336 3.67 41.13 -23.68
CA HIS A 336 4.97 40.49 -23.41
C HIS A 336 6.04 41.48 -22.95
N ASP A 337 6.96 41.03 -22.11
CA ASP A 337 8.12 41.81 -21.67
C ASP A 337 9.37 41.48 -22.50
N LEU A 338 9.55 40.21 -22.87
CA LEU A 338 10.69 39.72 -23.64
C LEU A 338 10.26 38.92 -24.87
N LEU A 339 10.81 39.30 -26.01
CA LEU A 339 10.49 38.79 -27.35
C LEU A 339 11.60 37.82 -27.79
N LEU A 340 11.24 36.54 -27.91
CA LEU A 340 12.18 35.45 -28.11
C LEU A 340 12.32 35.08 -29.60
N VAL A 341 13.56 35.07 -30.10
CA VAL A 341 13.96 34.62 -31.46
C VAL A 341 13.16 35.29 -32.60
N PRO A 342 13.30 36.61 -32.82
CA PRO A 342 12.72 37.25 -33.99
C PRO A 342 13.37 36.74 -35.29
N ARG A 343 12.59 36.60 -36.38
CA ARG A 343 13.15 36.19 -37.69
C ARG A 343 14.13 37.22 -38.25
N ARG A 344 13.76 38.50 -38.17
CA ARG A 344 14.51 39.61 -38.79
C ARG A 344 14.57 40.79 -37.83
N ILE A 345 15.54 40.73 -36.90
CA ILE A 345 15.66 41.71 -35.81
C ILE A 345 15.67 43.18 -36.27
N LYS A 346 16.27 43.49 -37.43
CA LYS A 346 16.26 44.85 -37.98
C LYS A 346 14.85 45.36 -38.21
N GLU A 347 14.07 44.60 -38.98
CA GLU A 347 12.70 44.94 -39.38
C GLU A 347 11.78 45.03 -38.15
N GLU A 348 11.97 44.14 -37.16
CA GLU A 348 11.14 44.12 -35.96
C GLU A 348 11.45 45.29 -35.00
N VAL A 349 12.72 45.66 -34.84
CA VAL A 349 13.11 46.84 -34.04
C VAL A 349 12.62 48.13 -34.70
N ASP A 350 12.81 48.26 -36.02
CA ASP A 350 12.38 49.44 -36.76
C ASP A 350 10.84 49.58 -36.72
N ALA A 351 10.09 48.46 -36.83
CA ALA A 351 8.63 48.47 -36.72
C ALA A 351 8.12 48.91 -35.35
N ILE A 352 8.76 48.50 -34.24
CA ILE A 352 8.39 48.97 -32.89
C ILE A 352 8.73 50.46 -32.74
N LEU A 353 9.88 50.89 -33.25
CA LEU A 353 10.27 52.30 -33.20
C LEU A 353 9.27 53.19 -33.94
N ASP A 354 8.82 52.76 -35.13
CA ASP A 354 7.83 53.49 -35.91
C ASP A 354 6.45 53.46 -35.25
N ALA A 355 6.05 52.36 -34.61
CA ALA A 355 4.83 52.30 -33.81
C ALA A 355 4.84 53.31 -32.64
N VAL A 356 6.00 53.55 -32.01
CA VAL A 356 6.11 54.59 -30.97
C VAL A 356 5.99 55.99 -31.56
N LYS A 357 6.69 56.26 -32.68
CA LYS A 357 6.60 57.56 -33.36
C LYS A 357 5.19 57.90 -33.84
N ASN A 358 4.45 56.88 -34.28
CA ASN A 358 3.09 57.02 -34.78
C ASN A 358 2.01 57.02 -33.66
N GLY A 359 2.41 56.90 -32.39
CA GLY A 359 1.49 56.91 -31.24
C GLY A 359 0.71 55.62 -31.02
N GLU A 360 1.06 54.51 -31.69
CA GLU A 360 0.47 53.19 -31.42
C GLU A 360 0.98 52.55 -30.12
N LEU A 361 2.18 52.97 -29.68
CA LEU A 361 2.79 52.66 -28.39
C LEU A 361 3.36 53.95 -27.82
N THR A 362 3.32 54.11 -26.51
CA THR A 362 3.94 55.24 -25.83
C THR A 362 5.38 54.92 -25.43
N GLU A 363 6.24 55.93 -25.37
CA GLU A 363 7.60 55.75 -24.84
C GLU A 363 7.57 55.29 -23.37
N ALA A 364 6.59 55.74 -22.59
CA ALA A 364 6.39 55.32 -21.20
C ALA A 364 6.11 53.81 -21.08
N GLU A 365 5.35 53.21 -22.01
CA GLU A 365 5.12 51.76 -22.03
C GLU A 365 6.41 50.97 -22.31
N ILE A 366 7.25 51.45 -23.24
CA ILE A 366 8.57 50.85 -23.51
C ILE A 366 9.49 51.01 -22.30
N GLU A 367 9.52 52.18 -21.69
CA GLU A 367 10.32 52.46 -20.50
C GLU A 367 9.93 51.56 -19.34
N ALA A 368 8.63 51.40 -19.06
CA ALA A 368 8.14 50.55 -17.98
C ALA A 368 8.58 49.08 -18.17
N LYS A 369 8.50 48.56 -19.40
CA LYS A 369 8.98 47.20 -19.73
C LYS A 369 10.50 47.07 -19.60
N CYS A 370 11.24 48.05 -20.12
CA CYS A 370 12.70 48.07 -20.02
C CYS A 370 13.16 48.11 -18.56
N ARG A 371 12.54 48.98 -17.74
CA ARG A 371 12.77 49.08 -16.30
C ARG A 371 12.51 47.76 -15.58
N LYS A 372 11.42 47.06 -15.92
CA LYS A 372 11.12 45.72 -15.38
C LYS A 372 12.22 44.72 -15.74
N VAL A 373 12.64 44.67 -17.01
CA VAL A 373 13.76 43.80 -17.46
C VAL A 373 15.06 44.13 -16.73
N LEU A 374 15.41 45.41 -16.57
CA LEU A 374 16.59 45.84 -15.82
C LEU A 374 16.51 45.45 -14.34
N THR A 375 15.34 45.58 -13.71
CA THR A 375 15.14 45.14 -12.31
C THR A 375 15.44 43.65 -12.16
N TYR A 376 14.97 42.82 -13.09
CA TYR A 376 15.29 41.39 -13.12
C TYR A 376 16.76 41.10 -13.39
N LYS A 377 17.41 41.85 -14.29
CA LYS A 377 18.87 41.77 -14.47
C LYS A 377 19.60 42.03 -13.15
N TYR A 378 19.21 43.07 -12.41
CA TYR A 378 19.79 43.37 -11.11
C TYR A 378 19.61 42.21 -10.13
N ALA A 379 18.39 41.68 -10.00
CA ALA A 379 18.08 40.53 -9.14
C ALA A 379 18.92 39.29 -9.50
N LEU A 380 19.21 39.10 -10.78
CA LEU A 380 20.05 38.02 -11.32
C LEU A 380 21.56 38.29 -11.22
N GLY A 381 21.97 39.35 -10.53
CA GLY A 381 23.38 39.72 -10.33
C GLY A 381 24.05 40.40 -11.52
N LEU A 382 23.28 40.78 -12.54
CA LEU A 382 23.77 41.44 -13.76
C LEU A 382 23.97 42.96 -13.60
N SER A 383 24.05 43.45 -12.36
CA SER A 383 24.63 44.78 -12.10
C SER A 383 26.14 44.83 -12.36
N LYS A 384 26.77 43.65 -12.49
CA LYS A 384 28.15 43.45 -12.91
C LYS A 384 28.20 42.47 -14.09
N LYS A 385 29.16 42.65 -15.00
CA LYS A 385 29.39 41.73 -16.12
C LYS A 385 29.93 40.39 -15.59
N PRO A 386 29.23 39.26 -15.80
CA PRO A 386 29.73 37.96 -15.38
C PRO A 386 30.88 37.50 -16.28
N PHE A 387 31.77 36.68 -15.72
CA PHE A 387 32.84 36.01 -16.46
C PHE A 387 32.84 34.52 -16.12
N VAL A 388 32.75 33.68 -17.16
CA VAL A 388 32.75 32.23 -17.06
C VAL A 388 34.18 31.70 -17.09
N ARG A 389 34.58 31.00 -16.04
CA ARG A 389 35.91 30.36 -15.97
C ARG A 389 35.94 29.05 -16.76
N LEU A 390 36.69 29.05 -17.86
CA LEU A 390 36.84 27.87 -18.73
C LEU A 390 37.67 26.75 -18.10
N SER A 391 38.73 27.09 -17.35
CA SER A 391 39.59 26.10 -16.70
C SER A 391 38.78 25.27 -15.70
N GLY A 392 38.81 23.93 -15.86
CA GLY A 392 38.08 22.99 -15.00
C GLY A 392 36.55 23.05 -15.09
N LEU A 393 35.97 23.71 -16.11
CA LEU A 393 34.50 23.84 -16.27
C LEU A 393 33.81 22.47 -16.30
N SER A 394 34.33 21.53 -17.09
CA SER A 394 33.77 20.16 -17.16
C SER A 394 33.72 19.47 -15.79
N ASN A 395 34.76 19.62 -14.96
CA ASN A 395 34.79 19.04 -13.61
C ASN A 395 33.77 19.68 -12.67
N ARG A 396 33.53 20.99 -12.80
CA ARG A 396 32.53 21.70 -11.98
C ARG A 396 31.10 21.39 -12.42
N ILE A 397 30.88 21.01 -13.68
CA ILE A 397 29.58 20.56 -14.16
C ILE A 397 29.35 19.08 -13.81
N ASN A 398 30.33 18.21 -14.05
CA ASN A 398 30.25 16.76 -13.86
C ASN A 398 30.71 16.30 -12.46
N THR A 399 30.01 16.75 -11.42
CA THR A 399 30.39 16.45 -10.03
C THR A 399 29.92 15.07 -9.54
N ALA A 400 30.53 14.56 -8.46
CA ALA A 400 30.06 13.35 -7.79
C ALA A 400 28.65 13.53 -7.20
N HIS A 401 28.35 14.71 -6.65
CA HIS A 401 27.02 15.06 -6.14
C HIS A 401 25.96 15.00 -7.25
N THR A 402 26.27 15.52 -8.45
CA THR A 402 25.36 15.45 -9.61
C THR A 402 25.04 14.01 -10.01
N ARG A 403 26.06 13.15 -10.05
CA ARG A 403 25.86 11.72 -10.36
C ARG A 403 25.00 11.02 -9.30
N ASP A 404 25.25 11.31 -8.02
CA ASP A 404 24.42 10.79 -6.93
C ASP A 404 22.97 11.27 -7.00
N LEU A 405 22.73 12.54 -7.32
CA LEU A 405 21.38 13.07 -7.49
C LEU A 405 20.65 12.40 -8.66
N ILE A 406 21.31 12.24 -9.82
CA ILE A 406 20.74 11.51 -10.97
C ILE A 406 20.42 10.06 -10.58
N ARG A 407 21.30 9.40 -9.82
CA ARG A 407 21.07 8.05 -9.30
C ARG A 407 19.82 8.02 -8.41
N ARG A 408 19.71 8.90 -7.42
CA ARG A 408 18.55 9.00 -6.52
C ARG A 408 17.25 9.29 -7.27
N LEU A 409 17.26 10.22 -8.24
CA LEU A 409 16.09 10.55 -9.07
C LEU A 409 15.59 9.32 -9.85
N ASN A 410 16.51 8.54 -10.44
CA ASN A 410 16.12 7.31 -11.15
C ASN A 410 15.60 6.23 -10.19
N GLN A 411 16.23 6.05 -9.03
CA GLN A 411 15.82 5.04 -8.05
C GLN A 411 14.43 5.33 -7.45
N GLU A 412 14.16 6.58 -7.08
CA GLU A 412 12.86 7.00 -6.53
C GLU A 412 11.72 6.95 -7.57
N ALA A 413 12.04 6.95 -8.86
CA ALA A 413 11.06 6.83 -9.94
C ALA A 413 10.65 5.36 -10.22
N ILE A 414 11.37 4.36 -9.69
CA ILE A 414 11.05 2.94 -9.91
C ILE A 414 9.65 2.64 -9.38
N THR A 415 8.80 2.09 -10.25
CA THR A 415 7.38 1.88 -9.97
C THR A 415 7.02 0.40 -10.10
N VAL A 416 6.51 -0.21 -9.01
CA VAL A 416 5.93 -1.57 -9.05
C VAL A 416 4.48 -1.45 -9.50
N LEU A 417 4.23 -1.53 -10.80
CA LEU A 417 2.92 -1.34 -11.42
C LEU A 417 1.93 -2.47 -11.07
N LYS A 418 2.43 -3.69 -10.90
CA LYS A 418 1.61 -4.87 -10.60
C LYS A 418 2.32 -5.76 -9.60
N ASN A 419 1.57 -6.28 -8.62
CA ASN A 419 2.01 -7.29 -7.66
C ASN A 419 0.81 -8.17 -7.26
N LYS A 420 0.36 -9.03 -8.16
CA LYS A 420 -0.82 -9.90 -7.95
C LYS A 420 -0.50 -10.95 -6.90
N ASN A 421 -1.38 -11.10 -5.90
CA ASN A 421 -1.22 -12.02 -4.76
C ASN A 421 0.09 -11.78 -3.99
N ASP A 422 0.58 -10.53 -3.97
CA ASP A 422 1.76 -10.10 -3.21
C ASP A 422 3.01 -10.98 -3.44
N VAL A 423 3.23 -11.41 -4.69
CA VAL A 423 4.39 -12.24 -5.07
C VAL A 423 5.76 -11.55 -4.85
N LEU A 424 5.77 -10.22 -4.73
CA LEU A 424 6.91 -9.44 -4.25
C LEU A 424 6.67 -9.00 -2.80
N PRO A 425 7.66 -9.09 -1.90
CA PRO A 425 9.03 -9.54 -2.18
C PRO A 425 9.15 -11.04 -2.44
N LEU A 426 10.24 -11.42 -3.10
CA LEU A 426 10.61 -12.80 -3.40
C LEU A 426 11.22 -13.46 -2.16
N ASP A 427 10.91 -14.73 -1.94
CA ASP A 427 11.59 -15.55 -0.92
C ASP A 427 13.02 -15.90 -1.37
N VAL A 428 13.98 -15.71 -0.47
CA VAL A 428 15.40 -16.07 -0.66
C VAL A 428 15.62 -17.58 -0.76
N ASP A 429 14.71 -18.39 -0.21
CA ASP A 429 14.80 -19.84 -0.30
C ASP A 429 14.35 -20.40 -1.67
N THR A 430 13.76 -19.57 -2.53
CA THR A 430 13.36 -19.98 -3.88
C THR A 430 14.60 -20.09 -4.79
N ARG A 431 15.22 -21.28 -4.83
CA ARG A 431 16.47 -21.53 -5.57
C ARG A 431 16.33 -21.74 -7.08
N GLU A 432 15.12 -22.02 -7.57
CA GLU A 432 14.84 -22.37 -8.97
C GLU A 432 14.26 -21.19 -9.75
N VAL A 433 15.07 -20.13 -9.90
CA VAL A 433 14.71 -18.91 -10.63
C VAL A 433 15.36 -18.90 -12.02
N ALA A 434 14.55 -18.77 -13.06
CA ALA A 434 15.01 -18.50 -14.42
C ALA A 434 14.97 -17.00 -14.71
N VAL A 435 16.02 -16.48 -15.35
CA VAL A 435 16.05 -15.12 -15.91
C VAL A 435 15.92 -15.21 -17.42
N LEU A 436 14.86 -14.64 -17.99
CA LEU A 436 14.70 -14.48 -19.44
C LEU A 436 15.14 -13.07 -19.84
N ASN A 437 16.32 -12.94 -20.45
CA ASN A 437 16.85 -11.68 -20.93
C ASN A 437 16.32 -11.32 -22.33
N VAL A 438 15.90 -10.07 -22.51
CA VAL A 438 15.40 -9.48 -23.76
C VAL A 438 16.20 -8.21 -24.04
N GLY A 439 17.32 -8.38 -24.75
CA GLY A 439 18.29 -7.31 -25.01
C GLY A 439 19.71 -7.87 -25.13
N ASP A 440 20.71 -6.99 -25.05
CA ASP A 440 22.11 -7.41 -25.01
C ASP A 440 22.41 -8.12 -23.68
N ALA A 441 23.09 -9.27 -23.74
CA ALA A 441 23.50 -10.00 -22.55
C ALA A 441 24.51 -9.23 -21.67
N LYS A 442 25.28 -8.29 -22.25
CA LYS A 442 26.20 -7.43 -21.50
C LYS A 442 25.47 -6.37 -20.69
N GLU A 443 24.34 -5.89 -21.19
CA GLU A 443 23.60 -4.79 -20.58
C GLU A 443 22.98 -5.21 -19.24
N ILE A 444 22.51 -6.46 -19.11
CA ILE A 444 21.83 -6.96 -17.90
C ILE A 444 22.80 -7.46 -16.79
N GLN A 445 24.11 -7.38 -16.99
CA GLN A 445 25.10 -7.90 -16.04
C GLN A 445 25.02 -7.29 -14.64
N PRO A 446 24.80 -5.97 -14.46
CA PRO A 446 24.62 -5.39 -13.13
C PRO A 446 23.47 -6.04 -12.35
N PHE A 447 22.31 -6.25 -13.00
CA PHE A 447 21.17 -6.94 -12.39
C PHE A 447 21.53 -8.38 -11.99
N LEU A 448 22.15 -9.15 -12.90
CA LEU A 448 22.50 -10.55 -12.63
C LEU A 448 23.51 -10.69 -11.48
N LYS A 449 24.49 -9.78 -11.40
CA LYS A 449 25.47 -9.76 -10.32
C LYS A 449 24.78 -9.51 -8.98
N GLU A 450 23.92 -8.49 -8.89
CA GLU A 450 23.20 -8.17 -7.65
C GLU A 450 22.24 -9.30 -7.26
N LEU A 451 21.48 -9.83 -8.22
CA LEU A 451 20.54 -10.95 -8.02
C LEU A 451 21.25 -12.19 -7.46
N SER A 452 22.47 -12.48 -7.92
CA SER A 452 23.23 -13.64 -7.46
C SER A 452 23.54 -13.59 -5.95
N GLY A 453 23.67 -12.40 -5.36
CA GLY A 453 23.88 -12.23 -3.92
C GLY A 453 22.68 -12.67 -3.07
N PHE A 454 21.47 -12.53 -3.60
CA PHE A 454 20.23 -12.96 -2.93
C PHE A 454 19.95 -14.45 -3.10
N ILE A 455 20.18 -14.99 -4.30
CA ILE A 455 19.91 -16.41 -4.61
C ILE A 455 20.96 -17.33 -3.99
N ASN A 456 22.18 -16.85 -3.73
CA ASN A 456 23.31 -17.68 -3.29
C ASN A 456 24.14 -17.08 -2.15
N PRO A 457 23.63 -17.04 -0.90
CA PRO A 457 24.35 -16.45 0.22
C PRO A 457 25.49 -17.33 0.77
N VAL A 458 25.53 -18.64 0.45
CA VAL A 458 26.38 -19.64 1.14
C VAL A 458 27.15 -20.56 0.18
N GLY A 459 28.01 -19.99 -0.67
CA GLY A 459 29.16 -20.67 -1.30
C GLY A 459 28.90 -21.92 -2.17
N SER A 460 27.65 -22.23 -2.51
CA SER A 460 27.27 -23.41 -3.32
C SER A 460 26.87 -22.96 -4.72
N LYS A 461 27.33 -23.63 -5.78
CA LYS A 461 27.24 -23.19 -7.19
C LYS A 461 25.79 -23.03 -7.72
N GLY A 462 25.13 -21.91 -7.45
CA GLY A 462 23.89 -21.50 -8.12
C GLY A 462 24.05 -20.13 -8.76
N VAL A 463 24.22 -20.09 -10.08
CA VAL A 463 24.00 -18.87 -10.89
C VAL A 463 22.54 -18.96 -11.36
N PRO A 464 21.75 -17.87 -11.37
CA PRO A 464 20.42 -17.92 -11.97
C PRO A 464 20.52 -18.48 -13.39
N ALA A 465 19.59 -19.37 -13.77
CA ALA A 465 19.59 -19.89 -15.13
C ALA A 465 19.18 -18.77 -16.09
N VAL A 466 20.13 -18.25 -16.85
CA VAL A 466 19.89 -17.14 -17.77
C VAL A 466 19.60 -17.68 -19.17
N PHE A 467 18.41 -17.35 -19.66
CA PHE A 467 17.96 -17.63 -21.01
C PHE A 467 17.96 -16.34 -21.82
N GLN A 468 18.53 -16.39 -23.03
CA GLN A 468 18.51 -15.26 -23.94
C GLN A 468 17.39 -15.42 -24.96
N LEU A 469 16.46 -14.45 -25.03
CA LEU A 469 15.50 -14.39 -26.10
C LEU A 469 16.15 -13.74 -27.33
N LYS A 470 16.24 -14.50 -28.43
CA LYS A 470 16.75 -14.01 -29.72
C LYS A 470 15.62 -13.38 -30.55
N LYS A 471 15.96 -12.41 -31.40
CA LYS A 471 15.04 -11.77 -32.36
C LYS A 471 14.50 -12.83 -33.32
N GLU A 472 13.20 -12.76 -33.62
CA GLU A 472 12.54 -13.59 -34.66
C GLU A 472 12.75 -15.10 -34.50
N LEU A 473 12.77 -15.60 -33.26
CA LEU A 473 12.91 -17.04 -32.96
C LEU A 473 11.88 -17.89 -33.72
N PRO A 474 12.30 -18.95 -34.44
CA PRO A 474 11.40 -19.89 -35.11
C PRO A 474 10.45 -20.61 -34.15
N VAL A 475 9.28 -21.05 -34.63
CA VAL A 475 8.21 -21.69 -33.82
C VAL A 475 8.74 -22.82 -32.92
N ALA A 476 9.53 -23.73 -33.48
CA ALA A 476 10.09 -24.86 -32.74
C ALA A 476 11.02 -24.41 -31.60
N ALA A 477 11.87 -23.40 -31.85
CA ALA A 477 12.78 -22.86 -30.84
C ALA A 477 12.04 -22.06 -29.76
N ARG A 478 10.94 -21.36 -30.12
CA ARG A 478 10.06 -20.71 -29.13
C ARG A 478 9.41 -21.73 -28.20
N LYS A 479 8.89 -22.84 -28.76
CA LYS A 479 8.33 -23.95 -27.97
C LYS A 479 9.38 -24.52 -27.02
N GLN A 480 10.54 -24.89 -27.53
CA GLN A 480 11.64 -25.41 -26.71
C GLN A 480 12.01 -24.46 -25.56
N LEU A 481 12.11 -23.16 -25.83
CA LEU A 481 12.40 -22.18 -24.78
C LEU A 481 11.30 -22.12 -23.71
N ARG A 482 10.02 -22.17 -24.10
CA ARG A 482 8.91 -22.24 -23.14
C ARG A 482 8.93 -23.51 -22.30
N ASP A 483 9.19 -24.65 -22.94
CA ASP A 483 9.28 -25.94 -22.28
C ASP A 483 10.43 -25.93 -21.25
N SER A 484 11.60 -25.40 -21.61
CA SER A 484 12.72 -25.22 -20.67
C SER A 484 12.39 -24.28 -19.51
N LEU A 485 11.74 -23.15 -19.78
CA LEU A 485 11.35 -22.18 -18.74
C LEU A 485 10.31 -22.76 -17.77
N SER A 486 9.44 -23.67 -18.23
CA SER A 486 8.40 -24.30 -17.40
C SER A 486 8.94 -25.24 -16.31
N GLN A 487 10.22 -25.61 -16.39
CA GLN A 487 10.90 -26.45 -15.40
C GLN A 487 11.29 -25.67 -14.12
N TYR A 488 11.22 -24.34 -14.16
CA TYR A 488 11.59 -23.48 -13.04
C TYR A 488 10.36 -23.13 -12.21
N LYS A 489 10.58 -22.74 -10.95
CA LYS A 489 9.50 -22.30 -10.06
C LYS A 489 9.09 -20.84 -10.30
N ARG A 490 10.00 -20.04 -10.87
CA ARG A 490 9.79 -18.62 -11.12
C ARG A 490 10.56 -18.12 -12.33
N ILE A 491 9.96 -17.17 -13.06
CA ILE A 491 10.60 -16.50 -14.20
C ILE A 491 10.69 -14.99 -13.97
N LEU A 492 11.90 -14.46 -14.11
CA LEU A 492 12.17 -13.02 -14.17
C LEU A 492 12.44 -12.63 -15.62
N VAL A 493 11.51 -11.91 -16.26
CA VAL A 493 11.68 -11.41 -17.62
C VAL A 493 12.31 -10.03 -17.57
N CYS A 494 13.58 -9.94 -17.94
CA CYS A 494 14.35 -8.70 -17.95
C CYS A 494 14.36 -8.08 -19.34
N VAL A 495 13.87 -6.85 -19.47
CA VAL A 495 13.75 -6.18 -20.77
C VAL A 495 14.57 -4.91 -20.78
N THR A 496 15.64 -4.89 -21.58
CA THR A 496 16.46 -3.70 -21.88
C THR A 496 16.30 -3.25 -23.34
N GLU A 497 15.83 -4.14 -24.24
CA GLU A 497 15.60 -3.80 -25.64
C GLU A 497 14.39 -2.87 -25.84
N HIS A 498 14.62 -1.75 -26.51
CA HIS A 498 13.60 -0.75 -26.78
C HIS A 498 12.66 -1.12 -27.93
N ARG A 499 13.14 -1.90 -28.92
CA ARG A 499 12.36 -2.32 -30.09
C ARG A 499 11.90 -3.76 -29.93
N LEU A 500 10.68 -3.92 -29.41
CA LEU A 500 10.13 -5.22 -29.04
C LEU A 500 9.34 -5.93 -30.15
N ALA A 501 9.07 -5.27 -31.28
CA ALA A 501 8.38 -5.87 -32.44
C ALA A 501 8.95 -7.25 -32.86
N PRO A 502 10.29 -7.47 -32.95
CA PRO A 502 10.86 -8.78 -33.30
C PRO A 502 10.60 -9.91 -32.29
N TYR A 503 10.07 -9.60 -31.11
CA TYR A 503 9.81 -10.55 -30.02
C TYR A 503 8.32 -10.84 -29.81
N GLN A 504 7.44 -10.14 -30.53
CA GLN A 504 5.98 -10.23 -30.34
C GLN A 504 5.44 -11.64 -30.51
N ALA A 505 5.98 -12.43 -31.44
CA ALA A 505 5.54 -13.82 -31.65
C ALA A 505 5.75 -14.69 -30.40
N PHE A 506 6.86 -14.51 -29.68
CA PHE A 506 7.10 -15.21 -28.42
C PHE A 506 6.14 -14.74 -27.33
N PHE A 507 6.02 -13.43 -27.12
CA PHE A 507 5.15 -12.87 -26.07
C PHE A 507 3.65 -13.06 -26.35
N GLY A 508 3.26 -13.29 -27.59
CA GLY A 508 1.88 -13.67 -27.94
C GLY A 508 1.50 -15.07 -27.46
N GLU A 509 2.49 -15.96 -27.31
CA GLU A 509 2.34 -17.37 -26.89
C GLU A 509 2.78 -17.61 -25.44
N PHE A 510 3.56 -16.70 -24.85
CA PHE A 510 4.18 -16.88 -23.54
C PHE A 510 3.26 -16.39 -22.41
N VAL A 511 2.46 -17.32 -21.88
CA VAL A 511 1.61 -17.13 -20.69
C VAL A 511 1.91 -18.30 -19.73
N PRO A 512 3.02 -18.23 -18.98
CA PRO A 512 3.41 -19.31 -18.09
C PRO A 512 2.41 -19.49 -16.95
N ASP A 513 2.24 -20.75 -16.55
CA ASP A 513 1.42 -21.15 -15.39
C ASP A 513 2.12 -20.89 -14.04
N ILE A 514 3.42 -20.59 -14.09
CA ILE A 514 4.28 -20.31 -12.95
C ILE A 514 4.43 -18.79 -12.71
N PRO A 515 4.68 -18.37 -11.45
CA PRO A 515 4.90 -16.97 -11.10
C PRO A 515 5.92 -16.28 -12.01
N THR A 516 5.48 -15.20 -12.67
CA THR A 516 6.32 -14.45 -13.60
C THR A 516 6.33 -12.96 -13.29
N ALA A 517 7.53 -12.39 -13.19
CA ALA A 517 7.75 -10.96 -12.96
C ALA A 517 8.43 -10.33 -14.17
N TYR A 518 7.87 -9.22 -14.68
CA TYR A 518 8.46 -8.43 -15.75
C TYR A 518 9.23 -7.24 -15.16
N LEU A 519 10.51 -7.15 -15.48
CA LEU A 519 11.42 -6.08 -15.07
C LEU A 519 11.75 -5.24 -16.31
N LEU A 520 11.12 -4.07 -16.40
CA LEU A 520 11.15 -3.22 -17.59
C LEU A 520 12.14 -2.07 -17.37
N PHE A 521 13.37 -2.25 -17.88
CA PHE A 521 14.43 -1.24 -17.88
C PHE A 521 14.31 -0.27 -19.07
N ILE A 522 13.09 -0.09 -19.55
CA ILE A 522 12.73 0.68 -20.74
C ILE A 522 11.62 1.69 -20.41
N PRO A 523 11.45 2.76 -21.21
CA PRO A 523 10.32 3.67 -21.06
C PRO A 523 8.96 2.98 -21.20
N GLY A 524 8.01 3.38 -20.35
CA GLY A 524 6.72 2.68 -20.22
C GLY A 524 5.95 2.48 -21.54
N LYS A 525 5.94 3.47 -22.45
CA LYS A 525 5.23 3.37 -23.75
C LYS A 525 5.66 2.16 -24.60
N GLN A 526 6.93 1.74 -24.49
CA GLN A 526 7.44 0.61 -25.27
C GLN A 526 6.85 -0.73 -24.83
N MET A 527 6.38 -0.85 -23.58
CA MET A 527 5.77 -2.08 -23.05
C MET A 527 4.48 -2.47 -23.78
N LEU A 528 3.81 -1.53 -24.45
CA LEU A 528 2.59 -1.78 -25.22
C LEU A 528 2.81 -2.79 -26.36
N GLN A 529 4.05 -2.91 -26.86
CA GLN A 529 4.42 -3.90 -27.86
C GLN A 529 4.26 -5.35 -27.34
N ILE A 530 4.26 -5.56 -26.02
CA ILE A 530 4.13 -6.87 -25.35
C ILE A 530 2.97 -6.90 -24.34
N ARG A 531 1.94 -6.06 -24.56
CA ARG A 531 0.80 -5.84 -23.64
C ARG A 531 0.15 -7.11 -23.09
N ARG A 532 -0.02 -8.14 -23.92
CA ARG A 532 -0.69 -9.40 -23.53
C ARG A 532 0.09 -10.12 -22.43
N ALA A 533 1.41 -10.19 -22.57
CA ALA A 533 2.28 -10.86 -21.63
C ALA A 533 2.40 -10.07 -20.31
N VAL A 534 2.57 -8.75 -20.40
CA VAL A 534 2.58 -7.86 -19.22
C VAL A 534 1.25 -7.93 -18.46
N SER A 535 0.12 -7.98 -19.16
CA SER A 535 -1.20 -8.13 -18.54
C SER A 535 -1.36 -9.46 -17.82
N ALA A 536 -0.72 -10.53 -18.29
CA ALA A 536 -0.77 -11.85 -17.67
C ALA A 536 0.18 -12.02 -16.47
N ALA A 537 1.26 -11.25 -16.42
CA ALA A 537 2.29 -11.33 -15.39
C ALA A 537 1.75 -11.22 -13.96
N ASN A 538 2.41 -11.88 -13.00
CA ASN A 538 2.10 -11.73 -11.58
C ASN A 538 2.65 -10.40 -11.04
N ALA A 539 3.86 -10.03 -11.45
CA ALA A 539 4.47 -8.75 -11.09
C ALA A 539 4.99 -7.99 -12.30
N VAL A 540 4.95 -6.66 -12.23
CA VAL A 540 5.51 -5.74 -13.24
C VAL A 540 6.21 -4.61 -12.53
N VAL A 541 7.52 -4.48 -12.75
CA VAL A 541 8.37 -3.40 -12.24
C VAL A 541 8.80 -2.55 -13.44
N LEU A 542 8.42 -1.27 -13.43
CA LEU A 542 8.85 -0.28 -14.40
C LEU A 542 10.01 0.54 -13.82
N ALA A 543 11.21 0.28 -14.33
CA ALA A 543 12.45 0.89 -13.86
C ALA A 543 12.89 2.08 -14.73
N HIS A 544 12.28 2.26 -15.90
CA HIS A 544 12.49 3.36 -16.86
C HIS A 544 13.87 3.44 -17.55
N SER A 545 14.91 2.83 -16.98
CA SER A 545 16.29 2.91 -17.47
C SER A 545 17.06 1.62 -17.15
N SER A 546 18.02 1.26 -18.01
CA SER A 546 18.96 0.15 -17.83
C SER A 546 20.28 0.56 -17.16
N ASN A 547 20.36 1.72 -16.50
CA ASN A 547 21.55 2.11 -15.76
C ASN A 547 21.91 1.09 -14.67
N ASP A 548 23.21 0.85 -14.44
CA ASP A 548 23.74 -0.12 -13.47
C ASP A 548 23.09 0.02 -12.07
N ASP A 549 23.05 1.24 -11.53
CA ASP A 549 22.48 1.50 -10.21
C ASP A 549 20.96 1.23 -10.13
N VAL A 550 20.25 1.39 -11.25
CA VAL A 550 18.80 1.10 -11.35
C VAL A 550 18.59 -0.40 -11.39
N GLN A 551 19.40 -1.12 -12.15
CA GLN A 551 19.39 -2.58 -12.21
C GLN A 551 19.67 -3.21 -10.84
N CYS A 552 20.71 -2.75 -10.15
CA CYS A 552 21.00 -3.19 -8.78
C CYS A 552 19.84 -2.87 -7.83
N GLN A 553 19.28 -1.65 -7.90
CA GLN A 553 18.14 -1.27 -7.06
C GLN A 553 16.91 -2.17 -7.30
N VAL A 554 16.60 -2.51 -8.56
CA VAL A 554 15.50 -3.43 -8.89
C VAL A 554 15.73 -4.81 -8.27
N ALA A 555 16.94 -5.38 -8.37
CA ALA A 555 17.25 -6.65 -7.74
C ALA A 555 17.01 -6.61 -6.21
N ARG A 556 17.45 -5.52 -5.54
CA ARG A 556 17.22 -5.32 -4.10
C ARG A 556 15.74 -5.14 -3.75
N ILE A 557 14.98 -4.41 -4.58
CA ILE A 557 13.52 -4.25 -4.42
C ILE A 557 12.81 -5.60 -4.47
N LEU A 558 13.23 -6.49 -5.38
CA LEU A 558 12.60 -7.81 -5.51
C LEU A 558 12.65 -8.60 -4.19
N TYR A 559 13.69 -8.44 -3.37
CA TYR A 559 13.82 -9.12 -2.08
C TYR A 559 13.51 -8.20 -0.88
N ALA A 560 12.84 -7.07 -1.12
CA ALA A 560 12.57 -6.04 -0.11
C ALA A 560 13.82 -5.49 0.61
N ASP A 561 15.03 -5.67 0.10
CA ASP A 561 16.23 -5.03 0.65
C ASP A 561 16.31 -3.52 0.32
N ALA A 562 15.48 -3.07 -0.62
CA ALA A 562 15.35 -1.68 -1.03
C ALA A 562 13.89 -1.25 -1.17
N THR A 563 13.67 0.07 -1.19
CA THR A 563 12.34 0.65 -1.33
C THR A 563 12.02 0.97 -2.79
N ALA A 564 10.79 0.63 -3.20
CA ALA A 564 10.15 1.14 -4.41
C ALA A 564 8.87 1.87 -4.00
N ASN A 565 8.77 3.15 -4.34
CA ASN A 565 7.61 3.97 -4.00
C ASN A 565 7.12 4.85 -5.17
N GLY A 566 7.63 4.65 -6.39
CA GLY A 566 7.14 5.37 -7.56
C GLY A 566 5.63 5.18 -7.78
N ARG A 567 5.01 6.17 -8.40
CA ARG A 567 3.62 6.09 -8.92
C ARG A 567 3.64 6.52 -10.37
N LEU A 568 2.91 5.84 -11.22
CA LEU A 568 2.87 6.17 -12.63
C LEU A 568 2.37 7.59 -12.85
N SER A 569 3.12 8.40 -13.59
CA SER A 569 2.82 9.83 -13.83
C SER A 569 1.81 10.08 -14.95
N ALA A 570 1.71 9.15 -15.90
CA ALA A 570 0.81 9.21 -17.05
C ALA A 570 0.35 7.78 -17.40
N SER A 571 -0.92 7.64 -17.79
CA SER A 571 -1.52 6.34 -18.07
C SER A 571 -0.83 5.65 -19.25
N ILE A 572 -0.62 4.33 -19.13
CA ILE A 572 -0.05 3.50 -20.20
C ILE A 572 -1.19 2.71 -20.83
N SER A 573 -1.89 3.34 -21.78
CA SER A 573 -3.11 2.79 -22.39
C SER A 573 -4.14 2.41 -21.31
N ASP A 574 -4.85 1.31 -21.52
CA ASP A 574 -5.76 0.61 -20.63
C ASP A 574 -5.08 -0.37 -19.66
N LEU A 575 -3.75 -0.51 -19.71
CA LEU A 575 -3.03 -1.46 -18.84
C LEU A 575 -2.83 -0.94 -17.42
N PHE A 576 -2.42 0.33 -17.31
CA PHE A 576 -2.10 0.99 -16.05
C PHE A 576 -2.54 2.45 -16.13
N THR A 577 -3.17 2.92 -15.06
CA THR A 577 -3.67 4.28 -14.92
C THR A 577 -2.72 5.15 -14.12
N THR A 578 -2.79 6.47 -14.29
CA THR A 578 -1.99 7.39 -13.48
C THR A 578 -2.27 7.22 -12.00
N GLY A 579 -1.20 7.27 -11.21
CA GLY A 579 -1.23 6.96 -9.79
C GLY A 579 -1.05 5.47 -9.49
N ASP A 580 -1.00 4.58 -10.48
CA ASP A 580 -0.70 3.17 -10.24
C ASP A 580 0.73 2.98 -9.71
N GLY A 581 0.87 2.20 -8.66
CA GLY A 581 2.15 1.80 -8.09
C GLY A 581 1.97 1.20 -6.70
N ARG A 582 2.68 0.09 -6.44
CA ARG A 582 2.72 -0.59 -5.14
C ARG A 582 4.00 -0.20 -4.42
N THR A 583 3.87 0.06 -3.12
CA THR A 583 5.01 0.35 -2.27
C THR A 583 5.62 -0.96 -1.77
N ILE A 584 6.89 -1.18 -2.06
CA ILE A 584 7.70 -2.27 -1.49
C ILE A 584 8.77 -1.62 -0.61
N THR A 585 8.98 -2.14 0.60
CA THR A 585 9.97 -1.65 1.57
C THR A 585 10.59 -2.84 2.31
N PRO A 586 11.69 -2.64 3.05
CA PRO A 586 12.22 -3.65 3.98
C PRO A 586 11.27 -4.12 5.09
N LYS A 587 10.12 -3.47 5.26
CA LYS A 587 9.06 -3.89 6.19
C LYS A 587 7.90 -4.60 5.50
N THR A 588 7.92 -4.72 4.18
CA THR A 588 6.87 -5.41 3.44
C THR A 588 6.94 -6.89 3.79
N LEU A 589 5.83 -7.43 4.30
CA LEU A 589 5.73 -8.83 4.69
C LEU A 589 5.90 -9.74 3.46
N LEU A 590 6.67 -10.80 3.64
CA LEU A 590 6.83 -11.83 2.63
C LEU A 590 5.57 -12.68 2.57
N HIS A 591 4.97 -12.78 1.38
CA HIS A 591 3.90 -13.72 1.10
C HIS A 591 4.46 -14.88 0.29
N PHE A 592 4.34 -16.09 0.84
CA PHE A 592 4.91 -17.27 0.23
C PHE A 592 4.02 -17.82 -0.88
N VAL A 593 4.64 -18.26 -1.98
CA VAL A 593 3.91 -18.89 -3.08
C VAL A 593 3.92 -20.40 -2.87
N PRO A 594 2.77 -21.08 -2.69
CA PRO A 594 2.74 -22.50 -2.35
C PRO A 594 3.53 -23.40 -3.31
N ASP A 595 3.47 -23.13 -4.60
CA ASP A 595 4.15 -23.94 -5.62
C ASP A 595 5.69 -23.91 -5.45
N GLU A 596 6.22 -22.85 -4.83
CA GLU A 596 7.65 -22.73 -4.56
C GLU A 596 8.09 -23.61 -3.39
N HIS A 597 7.16 -23.95 -2.51
CA HIS A 597 7.35 -24.74 -1.28
C HIS A 597 6.79 -26.17 -1.39
N GLY A 598 6.61 -26.67 -2.61
CA GLY A 598 6.18 -28.05 -2.84
C GLY A 598 4.70 -28.29 -2.53
N MET A 599 3.87 -27.24 -2.56
CA MET A 599 2.43 -27.34 -2.44
C MET A 599 1.72 -26.80 -3.68
N ASN A 600 0.92 -27.62 -4.35
CA ASN A 600 0.19 -27.20 -5.55
C ASN A 600 -0.90 -26.18 -5.20
N SER A 601 -0.70 -24.92 -5.61
CA SER A 601 -1.65 -23.84 -5.28
C SER A 601 -3.02 -24.02 -5.93
N ARG A 602 -3.08 -24.66 -7.11
CA ARG A 602 -4.34 -24.97 -7.81
C ARG A 602 -5.18 -25.95 -7.01
N LEU A 603 -4.57 -27.00 -6.45
CA LEU A 603 -5.29 -27.95 -5.59
C LEU A 603 -5.77 -27.29 -4.30
N LEU A 604 -4.96 -26.40 -3.71
CA LEU A 604 -5.38 -25.63 -2.52
C LEU A 604 -6.62 -24.76 -2.77
N THR A 605 -6.91 -24.35 -4.02
CA THR A 605 -8.16 -23.62 -4.31
C THR A 605 -9.42 -24.43 -4.04
N ARG A 606 -9.35 -25.77 -4.02
CA ARG A 606 -10.50 -26.62 -3.63
C ARG A 606 -10.90 -26.42 -2.17
N ILE A 607 -10.00 -25.93 -1.32
CA ILE A 607 -10.34 -25.55 0.06
C ILE A 607 -11.37 -24.42 0.07
N ASP A 608 -11.26 -23.45 -0.86
CA ASP A 608 -12.22 -22.36 -1.00
C ASP A 608 -13.62 -22.90 -1.32
N GLU A 609 -13.71 -23.92 -2.18
CA GLU A 609 -14.96 -24.57 -2.57
C GLU A 609 -15.60 -25.27 -1.36
N ILE A 610 -14.83 -26.06 -0.61
CA ILE A 610 -15.30 -26.75 0.60
C ILE A 610 -15.76 -25.73 1.66
N ALA A 611 -15.01 -24.64 1.85
CA ALA A 611 -15.35 -23.60 2.82
C ALA A 611 -16.69 -22.92 2.47
N LYS A 612 -16.87 -22.55 1.19
CA LYS A 612 -18.09 -21.92 0.66
C LYS A 612 -19.28 -22.89 0.66
N GLU A 613 -19.06 -24.16 0.36
CA GLU A 613 -20.07 -25.22 0.48
C GLU A 613 -20.58 -25.30 1.93
N GLY A 614 -19.68 -25.30 2.91
CA GLY A 614 -20.06 -25.30 4.33
C GLY A 614 -20.95 -24.12 4.72
N ILE A 615 -20.66 -22.93 4.22
CA ILE A 615 -21.50 -21.74 4.45
C ILE A 615 -22.86 -21.91 3.77
N LYS A 616 -22.87 -22.28 2.47
CA LYS A 616 -24.08 -22.46 1.68
C LYS A 616 -25.03 -23.48 2.32
N GLU A 617 -24.49 -24.59 2.81
CA GLU A 617 -25.27 -25.67 3.42
C GLU A 617 -25.66 -25.39 4.88
N GLY A 618 -25.23 -24.27 5.46
CA GLY A 618 -25.60 -23.89 6.82
C GLY A 618 -24.75 -24.55 7.93
N ALA A 619 -23.54 -24.99 7.62
CA ALA A 619 -22.63 -25.60 8.60
C ALA A 619 -22.04 -24.58 9.57
N TYR A 620 -21.74 -23.36 9.11
CA TYR A 620 -21.28 -22.22 9.91
C TYR A 620 -21.47 -20.90 9.13
N PRO A 621 -21.74 -19.77 9.80
CA PRO A 621 -21.80 -18.45 9.15
C PRO A 621 -20.48 -18.04 8.50
N GLY A 622 -19.37 -18.30 9.18
CA GLY A 622 -18.05 -17.92 8.73
C GLY A 622 -16.95 -18.78 9.34
N CYS A 623 -15.79 -18.77 8.70
CA CYS A 623 -14.61 -19.50 9.15
C CYS A 623 -13.30 -18.80 8.74
N GLN A 624 -12.22 -19.18 9.41
CA GLN A 624 -10.84 -18.91 9.00
C GLN A 624 -10.06 -20.22 8.94
N ILE A 625 -9.22 -20.36 7.92
CA ILE A 625 -8.43 -21.56 7.66
C ILE A 625 -6.98 -21.13 7.46
N VAL A 626 -6.06 -21.75 8.20
CA VAL A 626 -4.61 -21.53 8.09
C VAL A 626 -3.88 -22.86 7.87
N ILE A 627 -2.99 -22.89 6.88
CA ILE A 627 -2.06 -23.99 6.63
C ILE A 627 -0.65 -23.42 6.55
N LEU A 628 0.23 -23.92 7.42
CA LEU A 628 1.66 -23.66 7.37
C LEU A 628 2.39 -24.88 6.84
N LYS A 629 3.44 -24.67 6.04
CA LYS A 629 4.44 -25.68 5.64
C LYS A 629 5.82 -25.16 6.01
N ASP A 630 6.54 -25.89 6.84
CA ASP A 630 7.87 -25.52 7.33
C ASP A 630 7.92 -24.10 7.94
N GLY A 631 6.85 -23.72 8.66
CA GLY A 631 6.72 -22.39 9.26
C GLY A 631 6.24 -21.28 8.30
N LYS A 632 6.07 -21.58 7.00
CA LYS A 632 5.66 -20.61 5.98
C LYS A 632 4.15 -20.71 5.70
N GLU A 633 3.47 -19.58 5.58
CA GLU A 633 2.03 -19.52 5.34
C GLU A 633 1.68 -19.88 3.89
N MET A 634 1.13 -21.08 3.68
CA MET A 634 0.74 -21.57 2.35
C MET A 634 -0.73 -21.27 2.02
N TYR A 635 -1.55 -21.09 3.07
CA TYR A 635 -2.95 -20.78 2.94
C TYR A 635 -3.42 -20.05 4.21
N ASN A 636 -3.96 -18.85 4.07
CA ASN A 636 -4.65 -18.14 5.15
C ASN A 636 -5.82 -17.36 4.55
N LYS A 637 -7.03 -17.89 4.70
CA LYS A 637 -8.23 -17.28 4.15
C LYS A 637 -9.38 -17.30 5.14
N ALA A 638 -10.17 -16.24 5.07
CA ALA A 638 -11.42 -16.09 5.79
C ALA A 638 -12.60 -16.16 4.82
N PHE A 639 -13.71 -16.77 5.26
CA PHE A 639 -14.92 -16.94 4.46
C PHE A 639 -16.16 -16.60 5.27
N GLY A 640 -17.17 -16.08 4.59
CA GLY A 640 -18.48 -15.80 5.18
C GLY A 640 -18.50 -14.53 6.03
N THR A 641 -19.45 -14.48 6.95
CA THR A 641 -19.75 -13.32 7.79
C THR A 641 -19.85 -13.74 9.25
N HIS A 642 -19.79 -12.77 10.17
CA HIS A 642 -19.86 -13.04 11.62
C HIS A 642 -21.16 -13.75 12.02
N THR A 643 -22.26 -13.45 11.32
CA THR A 643 -23.58 -14.09 11.48
C THR A 643 -24.20 -14.43 10.13
N TRP A 644 -25.32 -15.16 10.10
CA TRP A 644 -26.05 -15.46 8.86
C TRP A 644 -26.72 -14.19 8.28
N LEU A 645 -26.35 -13.80 7.05
CA LEU A 645 -27.04 -12.72 6.32
C LEU A 645 -28.52 -13.09 6.12
N GLY A 646 -29.44 -12.30 6.69
CA GLY A 646 -30.89 -12.52 6.56
C GLY A 646 -31.48 -13.61 7.46
N ALA A 647 -30.84 -13.95 8.59
CA ALA A 647 -31.31 -14.97 9.52
C ALA A 647 -32.75 -14.73 10.03
N THR A 648 -33.67 -15.66 9.74
CA THR A 648 -35.08 -15.63 10.18
C THR A 648 -35.47 -16.80 11.10
N GLY A 649 -34.48 -17.50 11.69
CA GLY A 649 -34.73 -18.62 12.61
C GLY A 649 -35.49 -18.20 13.88
N ALA A 650 -36.26 -19.12 14.48
CA ALA A 650 -37.08 -18.84 15.66
C ALA A 650 -36.28 -18.30 16.86
N SER A 651 -35.03 -18.77 17.06
CA SER A 651 -34.10 -18.27 18.08
C SER A 651 -33.64 -16.84 17.80
N VAL A 652 -33.44 -16.48 16.53
CA VAL A 652 -33.00 -15.15 16.08
C VAL A 652 -34.16 -14.14 16.04
N LYS A 653 -35.40 -14.58 15.78
CA LYS A 653 -36.60 -13.73 15.83
C LYS A 653 -36.84 -13.10 17.21
N LYS A 654 -36.35 -13.73 18.30
CA LYS A 654 -36.50 -13.23 19.68
C LYS A 654 -35.33 -12.34 20.14
N PHE A 655 -34.16 -12.49 19.52
CA PHE A 655 -32.95 -11.70 19.81
C PHE A 655 -32.50 -11.01 18.52
N SER A 656 -32.98 -9.77 18.31
CA SER A 656 -32.81 -9.04 17.06
C SER A 656 -31.34 -8.92 16.62
N THR A 657 -31.06 -9.29 15.36
CA THR A 657 -29.73 -9.13 14.72
C THR A 657 -29.27 -7.68 14.65
N THR A 658 -30.19 -6.71 14.79
CA THR A 658 -29.87 -5.26 14.80
C THR A 658 -28.98 -4.83 15.97
N ASN A 659 -28.87 -5.63 17.02
CA ASN A 659 -28.12 -5.29 18.24
C ASN A 659 -26.82 -6.11 18.44
N ILE A 660 -26.38 -6.91 17.46
CA ILE A 660 -25.13 -7.68 17.56
C ILE A 660 -24.00 -6.86 16.89
N PRO A 661 -23.00 -6.37 17.65
CA PRO A 661 -21.85 -5.69 17.08
C PRO A 661 -21.16 -6.54 16.01
N GLY A 662 -20.96 -5.97 14.81
CA GLY A 662 -20.26 -6.64 13.72
C GLY A 662 -21.06 -7.70 12.95
N ALA A 663 -22.36 -7.88 13.21
CA ALA A 663 -23.15 -9.00 12.68
C ALA A 663 -23.03 -9.24 11.16
N THR A 664 -22.98 -8.16 10.37
CA THR A 664 -22.91 -8.20 8.90
C THR A 664 -21.49 -8.06 8.36
N LEU A 665 -20.48 -7.95 9.22
CA LEU A 665 -19.10 -7.84 8.80
C LEU A 665 -18.63 -9.17 8.19
N PRO A 666 -17.86 -9.13 7.10
CA PRO A 666 -17.15 -10.29 6.61
C PRO A 666 -16.11 -10.74 7.65
N VAL A 667 -15.86 -12.04 7.73
CA VAL A 667 -14.79 -12.56 8.58
C VAL A 667 -13.45 -12.01 8.10
N SER A 668 -12.65 -11.51 9.03
CA SER A 668 -11.29 -11.03 8.87
C SER A 668 -10.30 -11.99 9.53
N PRO A 669 -9.06 -12.15 9.02
CA PRO A 669 -8.00 -12.93 9.68
C PRO A 669 -7.67 -12.49 11.12
N THR A 670 -8.11 -11.29 11.52
CA THR A 670 -7.89 -10.75 12.89
C THR A 670 -9.03 -11.04 13.87
N ASP A 671 -10.18 -11.53 13.38
CA ASP A 671 -11.33 -11.84 14.24
C ASP A 671 -11.06 -13.04 15.14
N VAL A 672 -11.57 -13.01 16.37
CA VAL A 672 -11.36 -14.08 17.35
C VAL A 672 -12.58 -14.96 17.56
N TYR A 673 -12.32 -16.25 17.69
CA TYR A 673 -13.32 -17.30 17.94
C TYR A 673 -13.19 -17.85 19.36
N ASP A 674 -14.31 -18.27 19.96
CA ASP A 674 -14.27 -19.14 21.14
C ASP A 674 -13.65 -20.49 20.75
N LEU A 675 -12.55 -20.86 21.40
CA LEU A 675 -11.79 -22.09 21.11
C LEU A 675 -12.22 -23.28 21.97
N ALA A 676 -13.41 -23.28 22.55
CA ALA A 676 -13.83 -24.31 23.50
C ALA A 676 -13.51 -25.76 23.06
N SER A 677 -12.95 -26.51 24.01
CA SER A 677 -12.25 -27.80 23.83
C SER A 677 -10.91 -27.78 23.11
N LEU A 678 -10.65 -26.87 22.17
CA LEU A 678 -9.29 -26.62 21.67
C LEU A 678 -8.43 -25.89 22.72
N THR A 679 -9.06 -25.13 23.63
CA THR A 679 -8.44 -24.59 24.87
C THR A 679 -7.58 -25.62 25.63
N LYS A 680 -7.99 -26.89 25.65
CA LYS A 680 -7.27 -27.95 26.35
C LYS A 680 -5.83 -28.07 25.88
N THR A 681 -5.59 -28.02 24.57
CA THR A 681 -4.27 -28.16 23.96
C THR A 681 -3.55 -26.83 23.75
N THR A 682 -4.30 -25.74 23.55
CA THR A 682 -3.74 -24.40 23.30
C THR A 682 -3.49 -23.58 24.57
N ALA A 683 -3.98 -24.03 25.72
CA ALA A 683 -3.78 -23.39 27.03
C ALA A 683 -3.34 -24.40 28.09
N THR A 684 -4.24 -25.27 28.56
CA THR A 684 -3.98 -26.12 29.74
C THR A 684 -2.81 -27.07 29.53
N LEU A 685 -2.72 -27.69 28.36
CA LEU A 685 -1.61 -28.59 28.04
C LEU A 685 -0.28 -27.84 27.97
N LEU A 686 -0.22 -26.65 27.37
CA LEU A 686 0.99 -25.83 27.36
C LEU A 686 1.46 -25.51 28.77
N ALA A 687 0.53 -25.17 29.67
CA ALA A 687 0.87 -24.87 31.04
C ALA A 687 1.39 -26.11 31.79
N VAL A 688 0.75 -27.27 31.61
CA VAL A 688 1.20 -28.55 32.18
C VAL A 688 2.58 -28.94 31.62
N MET A 689 2.78 -28.81 30.31
CA MET A 689 4.07 -29.06 29.65
C MET A 689 5.14 -28.13 30.22
N LYS A 690 4.85 -26.85 30.44
CA LYS A 690 5.81 -25.89 30.99
C LYS A 690 6.21 -26.22 32.43
N LEU A 691 5.27 -26.68 33.25
CA LEU A 691 5.58 -27.14 34.61
C LEU A 691 6.39 -28.43 34.60
N TYR A 692 6.07 -29.37 33.70
CA TYR A 692 6.87 -30.58 33.50
C TYR A 692 8.29 -30.26 33.04
N ASP A 693 8.42 -29.37 32.06
CA ASP A 693 9.70 -28.90 31.51
C ASP A 693 10.60 -28.27 32.57
N LYS A 694 10.00 -27.55 33.52
CA LYS A 694 10.68 -26.92 34.66
C LYS A 694 10.89 -27.89 35.86
N GLY A 695 10.55 -29.18 35.73
CA GLY A 695 10.64 -30.17 36.81
C GLY A 695 9.70 -29.89 37.99
N ARG A 696 8.66 -29.06 37.81
CA ARG A 696 7.70 -28.66 38.84
C ARG A 696 6.46 -29.55 38.91
N LEU A 697 6.34 -30.51 38.00
CA LEU A 697 5.22 -31.43 37.88
C LEU A 697 5.68 -32.71 37.16
N ASN A 698 5.34 -33.89 37.67
CA ASN A 698 5.53 -35.15 36.95
C ASN A 698 4.21 -35.76 36.49
N LEU A 699 4.25 -36.58 35.44
CA LEU A 699 3.07 -37.26 34.90
C LEU A 699 2.46 -38.27 35.89
N THR A 700 3.25 -38.80 36.82
CA THR A 700 2.81 -39.75 37.85
C THR A 700 2.32 -39.09 39.14
N ASP A 701 2.50 -37.78 39.29
CA ASP A 701 2.04 -37.06 40.47
C ASP A 701 0.53 -37.23 40.64
N ARG A 702 0.08 -37.35 41.90
CA ARG A 702 -1.34 -37.39 42.22
C ARG A 702 -1.84 -35.96 42.25
N VAL A 703 -3.02 -35.74 41.70
CA VAL A 703 -3.61 -34.39 41.64
C VAL A 703 -3.94 -33.87 43.04
N SER A 704 -4.27 -34.78 43.96
CA SER A 704 -4.54 -34.53 45.38
C SER A 704 -3.32 -34.07 46.18
N ASP A 705 -2.10 -34.32 45.70
CA ASP A 705 -0.86 -33.80 46.31
C ASP A 705 -0.80 -32.26 46.21
N TYR A 706 -1.50 -31.68 45.22
CA TYR A 706 -1.54 -30.24 44.97
C TYR A 706 -2.90 -29.61 45.20
N LEU A 707 -3.96 -30.41 45.25
CA LEU A 707 -5.33 -29.98 45.54
C LEU A 707 -5.82 -30.72 46.80
N PRO A 708 -5.52 -30.21 48.01
CA PRO A 708 -5.76 -30.93 49.27
C PRO A 708 -7.22 -31.35 49.50
N TRP A 709 -8.18 -30.59 48.96
CA TRP A 709 -9.61 -30.89 49.03
C TRP A 709 -10.03 -32.18 48.30
N LEU A 710 -9.11 -32.86 47.62
CA LEU A 710 -9.31 -34.18 47.00
C LEU A 710 -8.73 -35.35 47.82
N GLN A 711 -7.92 -35.10 48.86
CA GLN A 711 -7.17 -36.15 49.58
C GLN A 711 -8.08 -37.17 50.26
N ASP A 712 -9.21 -36.71 50.83
CA ASP A 712 -10.18 -37.55 51.55
C ASP A 712 -11.33 -38.04 50.65
N THR A 713 -11.08 -38.19 49.36
CA THR A 713 -12.09 -38.57 48.37
C THR A 713 -11.66 -39.79 47.54
N ASP A 714 -12.58 -40.39 46.80
CA ASP A 714 -12.30 -41.46 45.83
C ASP A 714 -11.39 -41.00 44.67
N LYS A 715 -11.11 -39.69 44.56
CA LYS A 715 -10.25 -39.07 43.53
C LYS A 715 -8.79 -38.94 43.95
N LYS A 716 -8.44 -39.30 45.19
CA LYS A 716 -7.10 -39.10 45.76
C LYS A 716 -5.96 -39.75 44.97
N ASP A 717 -6.24 -40.82 44.23
CA ASP A 717 -5.24 -41.57 43.46
C ASP A 717 -5.22 -41.22 41.96
N ILE A 718 -5.96 -40.18 41.53
CA ILE A 718 -5.95 -39.74 40.12
C ILE A 718 -4.63 -39.03 39.83
N THR A 719 -3.92 -39.49 38.78
CA THR A 719 -2.66 -38.89 38.36
C THR A 719 -2.82 -37.89 37.21
N VAL A 720 -1.83 -37.01 37.05
CA VAL A 720 -1.75 -36.06 35.92
C VAL A 720 -1.85 -36.79 34.58
N ARG A 721 -1.15 -37.92 34.42
CA ARG A 721 -1.20 -38.76 33.21
C ARG A 721 -2.62 -39.27 32.91
N GLN A 722 -3.34 -39.74 33.92
CA GLN A 722 -4.71 -40.23 33.74
C GLN A 722 -5.66 -39.11 33.33
N LEU A 723 -5.49 -37.89 33.84
CA LEU A 723 -6.26 -36.74 33.41
C LEU A 723 -5.99 -36.39 31.93
N LEU A 724 -4.71 -36.33 31.54
CA LEU A 724 -4.27 -36.00 30.17
C LEU A 724 -4.73 -37.04 29.13
N LEU A 725 -4.78 -38.32 29.52
CA LEU A 725 -5.23 -39.42 28.65
C LEU A 725 -6.75 -39.64 28.66
N HIS A 726 -7.50 -38.93 29.50
CA HIS A 726 -8.93 -39.17 29.73
C HIS A 726 -9.26 -40.58 30.27
N GLU A 727 -8.45 -41.07 31.22
CA GLU A 727 -8.50 -42.42 31.81
C GLU A 727 -8.74 -42.39 33.33
N SER A 728 -9.20 -41.27 33.87
CA SER A 728 -9.35 -41.07 35.33
C SER A 728 -10.64 -41.61 35.93
N GLY A 729 -11.61 -42.02 35.10
CA GLY A 729 -12.97 -42.41 35.53
C GLY A 729 -13.91 -41.24 35.82
N LEU A 730 -13.43 -39.99 35.78
CA LEU A 730 -14.26 -38.79 35.97
C LEU A 730 -15.42 -38.73 34.95
N PRO A 731 -16.55 -38.08 35.30
CA PRO A 731 -17.62 -37.83 34.35
C PRO A 731 -17.14 -36.93 33.20
N SER A 732 -17.87 -36.97 32.08
CA SER A 732 -17.52 -36.18 30.90
C SER A 732 -17.66 -34.67 31.16
N THR A 733 -18.71 -34.27 31.87
CA THR A 733 -19.07 -32.88 32.13
C THR A 733 -19.82 -32.80 33.47
N LEU A 734 -19.71 -31.67 34.18
CA LEU A 734 -20.52 -31.33 35.35
C LEU A 734 -21.14 -29.94 35.14
N LEU A 735 -22.46 -29.85 35.20
CA LEU A 735 -23.20 -28.61 34.92
C LEU A 735 -23.33 -27.77 36.19
N PHE A 736 -22.26 -27.06 36.55
CA PHE A 736 -22.18 -26.33 37.83
C PHE A 736 -23.32 -25.33 38.03
N TYR A 737 -23.83 -24.72 36.95
CA TYR A 737 -24.92 -23.75 37.04
C TYR A 737 -26.18 -24.28 37.72
N GLN A 738 -26.41 -25.60 37.76
CA GLN A 738 -27.57 -26.17 38.43
C GLN A 738 -27.57 -25.88 39.94
N GLU A 739 -26.38 -25.76 40.54
CA GLU A 739 -26.23 -25.36 41.95
C GLU A 739 -26.47 -23.87 42.16
N ALA A 740 -26.45 -23.04 41.11
CA ALA A 740 -26.83 -21.64 41.20
C ALA A 740 -28.35 -21.41 41.08
N ILE A 741 -29.10 -22.41 40.59
CA ILE A 741 -30.55 -22.33 40.39
C ILE A 741 -31.28 -22.62 41.70
N ASP A 742 -32.28 -21.81 42.02
CA ASP A 742 -33.22 -22.06 43.10
C ASP A 742 -34.22 -23.14 42.67
N LYS A 743 -34.14 -24.31 43.28
CA LYS A 743 -34.96 -25.49 42.92
C LYS A 743 -36.44 -25.29 43.25
N GLU A 744 -36.77 -24.41 44.18
CA GLU A 744 -38.15 -24.08 44.56
C GLU A 744 -38.79 -23.04 43.63
N SER A 745 -38.00 -22.43 42.74
CA SER A 745 -38.46 -21.34 41.87
C SER A 745 -39.17 -21.79 40.59
N TYR A 746 -39.20 -23.09 40.31
CA TYR A 746 -39.84 -23.66 39.12
C TYR A 746 -40.52 -25.00 39.46
N ALA A 747 -41.61 -25.33 38.77
CA ALA A 747 -42.33 -26.59 38.96
C ALA A 747 -41.78 -27.69 38.04
N GLY A 748 -41.62 -28.91 38.58
CA GLY A 748 -41.24 -30.11 37.83
C GLY A 748 -39.74 -30.20 37.54
N THR A 749 -39.38 -30.68 36.33
CA THR A 749 -37.99 -30.84 35.91
C THR A 749 -37.47 -29.57 35.20
N LEU A 750 -36.14 -29.38 35.17
CA LEU A 750 -35.53 -28.32 34.35
C LEU A 750 -35.52 -28.65 32.86
N PHE A 751 -35.44 -29.94 32.52
CA PHE A 751 -35.27 -30.41 31.14
C PHE A 751 -36.28 -31.49 30.77
N LYS A 752 -36.71 -31.50 29.52
CA LYS A 752 -37.52 -32.55 28.90
C LYS A 752 -37.06 -32.85 27.48
N ALA A 753 -37.44 -34.04 27.00
CA ALA A 753 -37.17 -34.51 25.65
C ALA A 753 -38.20 -34.05 24.59
N LYS A 754 -39.23 -33.31 25.00
CA LYS A 754 -40.25 -32.70 24.14
C LYS A 754 -40.66 -31.35 24.73
N PRO A 755 -41.06 -30.36 23.91
CA PRO A 755 -41.52 -29.07 24.42
C PRO A 755 -42.88 -29.20 25.11
N ASP A 756 -43.10 -28.37 26.12
CA ASP A 756 -44.41 -28.10 26.73
C ASP A 756 -44.49 -26.64 27.19
N ALA A 757 -45.59 -26.24 27.83
CA ALA A 757 -45.80 -24.86 28.27
C ALA A 757 -44.73 -24.36 29.27
N ALA A 758 -44.08 -25.25 30.02
CA ALA A 758 -42.99 -24.93 30.94
C ALA A 758 -41.62 -25.01 30.23
N HIS A 759 -41.40 -26.01 29.40
CA HIS A 759 -40.15 -26.29 28.68
C HIS A 759 -40.16 -25.65 27.29
N SER A 760 -40.25 -24.33 27.25
CA SER A 760 -40.48 -23.58 26.00
C SER A 760 -39.21 -23.28 25.21
N VAL A 761 -38.02 -23.60 25.73
CA VAL A 761 -36.73 -23.19 25.15
C VAL A 761 -35.91 -24.41 24.74
N GLN A 762 -35.55 -24.52 23.47
CA GLN A 762 -34.66 -25.59 23.01
C GLN A 762 -33.20 -25.23 23.31
N ILE A 763 -32.46 -26.17 23.90
CA ILE A 763 -31.02 -26.02 24.23
C ILE A 763 -30.17 -27.16 23.67
N GLY A 764 -30.78 -28.13 22.98
CA GLY A 764 -30.10 -29.26 22.35
C GLY A 764 -30.97 -29.96 21.32
N VAL A 765 -30.41 -30.93 20.60
CA VAL A 765 -31.10 -31.66 19.51
C VAL A 765 -32.46 -32.22 19.97
N ARG A 766 -32.53 -32.73 21.21
CA ARG A 766 -33.73 -33.29 21.83
C ARG A 766 -33.91 -32.81 23.27
N THR A 767 -33.49 -31.57 23.57
CA THR A 767 -33.52 -31.06 24.95
C THR A 767 -34.21 -29.70 24.97
N TRP A 768 -35.32 -29.64 25.71
CA TRP A 768 -36.07 -28.42 25.99
C TRP A 768 -35.97 -28.10 27.48
N ALA A 769 -35.71 -26.84 27.79
CA ALA A 769 -35.47 -26.34 29.13
C ALA A 769 -36.60 -25.43 29.60
N ASN A 770 -36.85 -25.42 30.92
CA ASN A 770 -37.74 -24.49 31.58
C ASN A 770 -36.99 -23.19 31.95
N PRO A 771 -37.16 -22.08 31.21
CA PRO A 771 -36.40 -20.85 31.46
C PRO A 771 -36.94 -20.01 32.64
N LYS A 772 -38.03 -20.46 33.29
CA LYS A 772 -38.73 -19.74 34.37
C LYS A 772 -38.22 -20.15 35.75
N PHE A 773 -36.90 -20.18 35.92
CA PHE A 773 -36.25 -20.34 37.22
C PHE A 773 -35.71 -19.00 37.73
N LYS A 774 -35.44 -18.93 39.03
CA LYS A 774 -34.66 -17.88 39.69
C LYS A 774 -33.31 -18.46 40.11
N PHE A 775 -32.28 -17.63 40.13
CA PHE A 775 -31.02 -18.01 40.77
C PHE A 775 -31.16 -17.90 42.29
N GLN A 776 -30.40 -18.70 43.02
CA GLN A 776 -30.34 -18.64 44.49
C GLN A 776 -29.91 -17.25 44.95
N LYS A 777 -30.57 -16.77 46.00
CA LYS A 777 -30.31 -15.44 46.57
C LYS A 777 -28.86 -15.34 47.05
N GLY A 778 -28.15 -14.30 46.62
CA GLY A 778 -26.77 -14.04 47.02
C GLY A 778 -25.69 -14.76 46.20
N LEU A 779 -26.04 -15.69 45.29
CA LEU A 779 -25.08 -16.33 44.40
C LEU A 779 -24.91 -15.59 43.06
N THR A 780 -25.88 -14.78 42.65
CA THR A 780 -25.82 -14.03 41.38
C THR A 780 -26.22 -12.58 41.54
N SER A 781 -25.69 -11.73 40.67
CA SER A 781 -26.03 -10.31 40.53
C SER A 781 -26.09 -9.92 39.06
N LYS A 782 -26.90 -8.90 38.74
CA LYS A 782 -26.94 -8.31 37.38
C LYS A 782 -25.76 -7.39 37.09
N VAL A 783 -25.10 -6.90 38.13
CA VAL A 783 -23.96 -5.98 38.06
C VAL A 783 -22.81 -6.48 38.91
N ARG A 784 -21.60 -6.03 38.61
CA ARG A 784 -20.42 -6.32 39.44
C ARG A 784 -20.59 -5.71 40.83
N THR A 785 -20.26 -6.47 41.86
CA THR A 785 -20.18 -6.02 43.26
C THR A 785 -18.87 -6.52 43.89
N ALA A 786 -18.60 -6.21 45.16
CA ALA A 786 -17.42 -6.69 45.87
C ALA A 786 -17.43 -8.23 46.05
N GLU A 787 -18.62 -8.82 46.17
CA GLU A 787 -18.84 -10.25 46.33
C GLU A 787 -19.06 -10.96 44.98
N HIS A 788 -19.67 -10.28 44.00
CA HIS A 788 -19.98 -10.84 42.68
C HIS A 788 -18.97 -10.37 41.63
N THR A 789 -17.83 -11.05 41.57
CA THR A 789 -16.69 -10.67 40.72
C THR A 789 -16.52 -11.54 39.47
N LEU A 790 -17.18 -12.71 39.41
CA LEU A 790 -17.03 -13.67 38.31
C LEU A 790 -18.06 -13.38 37.22
N GLN A 791 -17.64 -12.80 36.10
CA GLN A 791 -18.56 -12.44 35.02
C GLN A 791 -18.87 -13.65 34.13
N VAL A 792 -20.16 -13.96 33.96
CA VAL A 792 -20.65 -15.07 33.13
C VAL A 792 -21.20 -14.56 31.78
N ALA A 793 -21.83 -13.39 31.80
CA ALA A 793 -22.34 -12.66 30.64
C ALA A 793 -22.43 -11.16 30.98
N ASP A 794 -22.87 -10.32 30.04
CA ASP A 794 -22.99 -8.86 30.23
C ASP A 794 -23.81 -8.49 31.49
N SER A 795 -24.89 -9.23 31.77
CA SER A 795 -25.82 -8.98 32.88
C SER A 795 -25.88 -10.10 33.91
N LEU A 796 -24.84 -10.93 34.01
CA LEU A 796 -24.78 -12.04 34.97
C LEU A 796 -23.39 -12.16 35.60
N TRP A 797 -23.34 -11.93 36.91
CA TRP A 797 -22.14 -12.02 37.76
C TRP A 797 -22.37 -13.04 38.87
N LEU A 798 -21.45 -13.98 39.05
CA LEU A 798 -21.47 -14.96 40.12
C LEU A 798 -20.69 -14.47 41.34
N ASN A 799 -21.16 -14.87 42.51
CA ASN A 799 -20.45 -14.69 43.77
C ASN A 799 -19.12 -15.47 43.75
N ARG A 800 -18.06 -14.88 44.31
CA ARG A 800 -16.74 -15.54 44.43
C ARG A 800 -16.79 -16.85 45.23
N SER A 801 -17.75 -17.02 46.15
CA SER A 801 -17.94 -18.26 46.91
C SER A 801 -18.39 -19.45 46.05
N PHE A 802 -18.84 -19.20 44.81
CA PHE A 802 -19.24 -20.26 43.89
C PHE A 802 -18.09 -21.24 43.57
N ARG A 803 -16.84 -20.82 43.83
CA ARG A 803 -15.67 -21.69 43.79
C ARG A 803 -15.79 -22.93 44.65
N GLU A 804 -16.20 -22.75 45.90
CA GLU A 804 -16.36 -23.84 46.85
C GLU A 804 -17.49 -24.78 46.40
N ILE A 805 -18.56 -24.21 45.84
CA ILE A 805 -19.71 -24.96 45.33
C ILE A 805 -19.28 -25.92 44.22
N TYR A 806 -18.62 -25.43 43.17
CA TYR A 806 -18.23 -26.32 42.07
C TYR A 806 -17.15 -27.34 42.47
N GLN A 807 -16.25 -26.99 43.41
CA GLN A 807 -15.29 -27.94 43.97
C GLN A 807 -16.00 -29.07 44.71
N GLN A 808 -17.00 -28.75 45.54
CA GLN A 808 -17.83 -29.75 46.21
C GLN A 808 -18.63 -30.60 45.22
N THR A 809 -19.12 -30.02 44.11
CA THR A 809 -19.76 -30.80 43.04
C THR A 809 -18.80 -31.79 42.40
N ILE A 810 -17.53 -31.42 42.22
CA ILE A 810 -16.49 -32.35 41.75
C ILE A 810 -16.27 -33.45 42.80
N VAL A 811 -16.10 -33.12 44.09
CA VAL A 811 -15.91 -34.09 45.18
C VAL A 811 -17.03 -35.13 45.22
N LYS A 812 -18.29 -34.70 45.10
CA LYS A 812 -19.47 -35.58 45.17
C LYS A 812 -19.69 -36.41 43.91
N ALA A 813 -19.09 -36.06 42.78
CA ALA A 813 -19.29 -36.76 41.52
C ALA A 813 -18.64 -38.15 41.57
N PRO A 814 -19.39 -39.25 41.33
CA PRO A 814 -18.82 -40.60 41.42
C PRO A 814 -17.83 -40.86 40.28
N LEU A 815 -16.73 -41.55 40.59
CA LEU A 815 -15.89 -42.15 39.56
C LEU A 815 -16.62 -43.31 38.88
N ARG A 816 -16.39 -43.47 37.58
CA ARG A 816 -16.81 -44.67 36.84
C ARG A 816 -15.57 -45.52 36.51
N ASP A 817 -15.76 -46.56 35.70
CA ASP A 817 -14.65 -47.37 35.20
C ASP A 817 -13.55 -46.50 34.52
N ARG A 818 -12.30 -46.95 34.63
CA ARG A 818 -11.12 -46.25 34.09
C ARG A 818 -10.89 -46.51 32.60
N ARG A 819 -11.95 -46.85 31.84
CA ARG A 819 -11.86 -46.87 30.37
C ARG A 819 -11.80 -45.44 29.86
N TYR A 820 -11.35 -45.29 28.61
CA TYR A 820 -11.33 -44.00 27.94
C TYR A 820 -12.71 -43.32 27.99
N ARG A 821 -12.76 -42.14 28.61
CA ARG A 821 -13.92 -41.25 28.57
C ARG A 821 -13.46 -39.80 28.51
N TYR A 822 -13.74 -39.15 27.39
CA TYR A 822 -13.49 -37.72 27.22
C TYR A 822 -14.10 -36.91 28.37
N SER A 823 -13.25 -36.27 29.19
CA SER A 823 -13.64 -35.58 30.42
C SER A 823 -13.13 -34.14 30.45
N CYS A 824 -14.07 -33.20 30.46
CA CYS A 824 -13.81 -31.79 30.71
C CYS A 824 -13.43 -31.53 32.17
N VAL A 825 -13.99 -32.31 33.11
CA VAL A 825 -13.69 -32.20 34.54
C VAL A 825 -12.21 -32.46 34.82
N GLY A 826 -11.61 -33.42 34.12
CA GLY A 826 -10.17 -33.67 34.25
C GLY A 826 -9.31 -32.45 33.88
N PHE A 827 -9.68 -31.72 32.82
CA PHE A 827 -8.96 -30.50 32.43
C PHE A 827 -9.22 -29.31 33.36
N ILE A 828 -10.39 -29.24 33.99
CA ILE A 828 -10.66 -28.28 35.07
C ILE A 828 -9.72 -28.53 36.26
N LEU A 829 -9.52 -29.80 36.64
CA LEU A 829 -8.57 -30.16 37.70
C LEU A 829 -7.12 -29.85 37.31
N LEU A 830 -6.71 -30.11 36.07
CA LEU A 830 -5.37 -29.73 35.59
C LEU A 830 -5.15 -28.21 35.64
N GLN A 831 -6.17 -27.41 35.32
CA GLN A 831 -6.08 -25.96 35.45
C GLN A 831 -5.90 -25.54 36.91
N GLN A 832 -6.72 -26.05 37.83
CA GLN A 832 -6.56 -25.74 39.25
C GLN A 832 -5.20 -26.20 39.81
N LEU A 833 -4.68 -27.34 39.35
CA LEU A 833 -3.36 -27.81 39.71
C LEU A 833 -2.28 -26.83 39.23
N VAL A 834 -2.36 -26.35 37.99
CA VAL A 834 -1.42 -25.33 37.47
C VAL A 834 -1.47 -24.08 38.33
N GLU A 835 -2.65 -23.58 38.68
CA GLU A 835 -2.81 -22.39 39.52
C GLU A 835 -2.24 -22.60 40.92
N ALA A 836 -2.49 -23.76 41.52
CA ALA A 836 -1.93 -24.12 42.83
C ALA A 836 -0.39 -24.21 42.80
N ARG A 837 0.19 -24.76 41.73
CA ARG A 837 1.66 -24.88 41.57
C ARG A 837 2.33 -23.55 41.31
N THR A 838 1.66 -22.65 40.60
CA THR A 838 2.25 -21.39 40.12
C THR A 838 1.97 -20.21 41.04
N GLY A 839 0.88 -20.25 41.81
CA GLY A 839 0.37 -19.09 42.53
C GLY A 839 -0.20 -18.01 41.58
N MET A 840 -0.44 -18.34 40.31
CA MET A 840 -0.99 -17.44 39.29
C MET A 840 -2.30 -18.02 38.76
N SER A 841 -3.20 -17.17 38.28
CA SER A 841 -4.33 -17.65 37.48
C SER A 841 -3.86 -18.16 36.12
N MET A 842 -4.59 -19.11 35.53
CA MET A 842 -4.20 -19.77 34.26
C MET A 842 -3.95 -18.77 33.12
N ASP A 843 -4.80 -17.75 33.00
CA ASP A 843 -4.69 -16.68 32.01
C ASP A 843 -3.39 -15.87 32.18
N ALA A 844 -3.07 -15.47 33.41
CA ALA A 844 -1.84 -14.73 33.72
C ALA A 844 -0.58 -15.56 33.47
N PHE A 845 -0.60 -16.84 33.83
CA PHE A 845 0.54 -17.75 33.62
C PHE A 845 0.84 -17.95 32.13
N LEU A 846 -0.19 -18.18 31.31
CA LEU A 846 -0.02 -18.37 29.87
C LEU A 846 0.39 -17.10 29.14
N GLU A 847 -0.15 -15.94 29.56
CA GLU A 847 0.28 -14.64 29.04
C GLU A 847 1.77 -14.42 29.28
N GLN A 848 2.25 -14.70 30.51
CA GLN A 848 3.64 -14.53 30.88
C GLN A 848 4.59 -15.51 30.20
N GLU A 849 4.22 -16.79 30.10
CA GLU A 849 5.15 -17.83 29.65
C GLU A 849 5.11 -18.09 28.14
N PHE A 850 3.99 -17.77 27.47
CA PHE A 850 3.77 -18.08 26.06
C PHE A 850 3.29 -16.88 25.25
N TYR A 851 2.11 -16.33 25.52
CA TYR A 851 1.41 -15.46 24.57
C TYR A 851 2.13 -14.12 24.34
N ALA A 852 2.44 -13.36 25.40
CA ALA A 852 3.20 -12.12 25.25
C ALA A 852 4.64 -12.36 24.76
N PRO A 853 5.39 -13.35 25.29
CA PRO A 853 6.69 -13.74 24.76
C PRO A 853 6.75 -14.10 23.26
N MET A 854 5.66 -14.65 22.70
CA MET A 854 5.47 -14.97 21.28
C MET A 854 4.93 -13.80 20.45
N GLY A 855 4.52 -12.70 21.08
CA GLY A 855 3.90 -11.57 20.41
C GLY A 855 2.46 -11.79 19.97
N LEU A 856 1.75 -12.76 20.56
CA LEU A 856 0.34 -13.03 20.29
C LEU A 856 -0.53 -11.92 20.89
N LYS A 857 -1.34 -11.26 20.06
CA LYS A 857 -2.12 -10.07 20.44
C LYS A 857 -3.62 -10.35 20.58
N ARG A 858 -4.07 -11.52 20.13
CA ARG A 858 -5.49 -11.88 20.06
C ARG A 858 -5.81 -13.16 20.84
N THR A 859 -4.80 -13.92 21.21
CA THR A 859 -4.90 -15.16 21.99
C THR A 859 -4.97 -14.84 23.47
N GLY A 860 -6.05 -15.27 24.14
CA GLY A 860 -6.19 -15.06 25.58
C GLY A 860 -7.55 -15.48 26.13
N TYR A 861 -7.67 -15.48 27.45
CA TYR A 861 -8.95 -15.58 28.13
C TYR A 861 -9.57 -14.19 28.28
N LEU A 862 -10.90 -14.12 28.47
CA LEU A 862 -11.63 -12.88 28.77
C LEU A 862 -11.33 -11.74 27.76
N PRO A 863 -11.58 -11.96 26.45
CA PRO A 863 -11.14 -11.05 25.38
C PRO A 863 -11.67 -9.62 25.51
N LEU A 864 -12.78 -9.41 26.24
CA LEU A 864 -13.39 -8.10 26.49
C LEU A 864 -12.70 -7.28 27.59
N LYS A 865 -11.84 -7.88 28.41
CA LYS A 865 -11.18 -7.22 29.55
C LYS A 865 -9.69 -6.97 29.33
N GLY A 866 -9.04 -7.73 28.44
CA GLY A 866 -7.58 -7.73 28.30
C GLY A 866 -6.86 -8.34 29.51
N ALA A 867 -5.52 -8.29 29.55
CA ALA A 867 -4.69 -8.93 30.58
C ALA A 867 -4.72 -8.21 31.95
N ALA A 868 -5.56 -7.18 32.13
CA ALA A 868 -5.78 -6.53 33.40
C ALA A 868 -6.79 -7.35 34.23
N THR A 869 -6.27 -8.18 35.13
CA THR A 869 -7.06 -8.95 36.11
C THR A 869 -7.81 -8.04 37.08
N ALA A 870 -8.97 -7.52 36.65
CA ALA A 870 -9.91 -6.85 37.53
C ALA A 870 -10.66 -7.89 38.40
N GLY A 871 -10.07 -8.28 39.53
CA GLY A 871 -10.78 -8.93 40.64
C GLY A 871 -10.31 -10.31 41.10
N THR A 872 -9.09 -10.75 40.77
CA THR A 872 -8.46 -11.91 41.43
C THR A 872 -7.54 -11.43 42.56
N ALA A 873 -7.25 -12.30 43.54
CA ALA A 873 -6.30 -12.02 44.63
C ALA A 873 -4.84 -11.78 44.15
N TYR A 874 -4.61 -11.77 42.83
CA TYR A 874 -3.31 -11.68 42.16
C TYR A 874 -3.18 -10.43 41.27
N ALA A 875 -4.12 -9.48 41.40
CA ALA A 875 -4.05 -8.18 40.72
C ALA A 875 -2.82 -7.39 41.22
N GLY A 876 -1.74 -7.38 40.44
CA GLY A 876 -0.49 -6.68 40.77
C GLY A 876 0.80 -7.38 40.33
N ILE A 877 0.74 -8.63 39.87
CA ILE A 877 1.92 -9.45 39.54
C ILE A 877 2.20 -9.50 38.02
N VAL A 878 1.29 -8.99 37.18
CA VAL A 878 1.31 -9.21 35.72
C VAL A 878 1.72 -7.94 34.97
N SER A 879 2.80 -8.00 34.19
CA SER A 879 3.29 -6.92 33.33
C SER A 879 2.74 -6.96 31.88
N GLY A 880 1.66 -7.70 31.64
CA GLY A 880 1.10 -7.95 30.29
C GLY A 880 0.26 -6.78 29.76
N LYS A 881 0.49 -6.40 28.50
CA LYS A 881 -0.22 -5.32 27.77
C LYS A 881 -1.29 -5.84 26.81
N HIS A 882 -2.04 -6.90 27.14
CA HIS A 882 -3.10 -7.38 26.25
C HIS A 882 -4.29 -6.39 26.28
N THR A 883 -4.56 -5.76 25.14
CA THR A 883 -5.61 -4.74 25.01
C THR A 883 -6.97 -5.43 24.84
N PRO A 884 -8.06 -4.93 25.47
CA PRO A 884 -9.41 -5.43 25.22
C PRO A 884 -9.74 -5.49 23.72
N ILE A 885 -10.31 -6.61 23.27
CA ILE A 885 -10.76 -6.79 21.89
C ILE A 885 -12.17 -6.19 21.74
N PRO A 886 -12.40 -5.30 20.77
CA PRO A 886 -13.74 -4.78 20.51
C PRO A 886 -14.73 -5.90 20.21
N LYS A 887 -15.96 -5.83 20.75
CA LYS A 887 -17.00 -6.86 20.50
C LYS A 887 -17.20 -7.15 19.02
N ALA A 888 -17.12 -6.13 18.15
CA ALA A 888 -17.29 -6.26 16.71
C ALA A 888 -16.19 -7.08 16.01
N GLU A 889 -15.06 -7.35 16.67
CA GLU A 889 -13.96 -8.23 16.19
C GLU A 889 -14.01 -9.63 16.85
N ILE A 890 -15.05 -9.90 17.66
CA ILE A 890 -15.25 -11.20 18.29
C ILE A 890 -16.42 -11.90 17.63
N ILE A 891 -16.17 -13.10 17.10
CA ILE A 891 -17.20 -13.88 16.42
C ILE A 891 -18.24 -14.39 17.44
N PRO A 892 -19.55 -14.13 17.24
CA PRO A 892 -20.60 -14.68 18.08
C PRO A 892 -20.56 -16.21 18.07
N SER A 893 -20.55 -16.82 19.25
CA SER A 893 -20.48 -18.28 19.40
C SER A 893 -21.85 -18.92 19.33
N SER A 894 -22.82 -18.45 20.11
CA SER A 894 -24.19 -18.96 20.07
C SER A 894 -25.17 -17.97 20.70
N VAL A 895 -26.47 -18.25 20.57
CA VAL A 895 -27.51 -17.62 21.38
C VAL A 895 -27.81 -18.55 22.55
N ASP A 896 -27.77 -18.03 23.78
CA ASP A 896 -28.21 -18.77 24.96
C ASP A 896 -29.59 -18.27 25.40
N PRO A 897 -30.67 -18.99 25.05
CA PRO A 897 -32.03 -18.61 25.43
C PRO A 897 -32.45 -19.06 26.85
N PHE A 898 -31.64 -19.85 27.55
CA PHE A 898 -32.01 -20.51 28.81
C PHE A 898 -31.32 -19.86 30.02
N LEU A 899 -30.00 -19.89 30.06
CA LEU A 899 -29.22 -19.57 31.25
C LEU A 899 -28.81 -18.10 31.26
N ARG A 900 -28.07 -17.67 30.24
CA ARG A 900 -27.55 -16.29 30.11
C ARG A 900 -28.51 -15.34 29.38
N LYS A 901 -29.51 -15.89 28.66
CA LYS A 901 -30.58 -15.14 27.97
C LYS A 901 -30.05 -14.02 27.06
N THR A 902 -28.94 -14.28 26.37
CA THR A 902 -28.23 -13.32 25.50
C THR A 902 -27.47 -14.03 24.38
N VAL A 903 -26.99 -13.26 23.41
CA VAL A 903 -25.98 -13.71 22.45
C VAL A 903 -24.62 -13.77 23.14
N LEU A 904 -23.92 -14.88 22.97
CA LEU A 904 -22.58 -15.08 23.53
C LEU A 904 -21.54 -14.56 22.55
N GLN A 905 -21.03 -13.37 22.84
CA GLN A 905 -19.96 -12.70 22.09
C GLN A 905 -18.94 -12.16 23.08
N GLY A 906 -17.74 -12.73 23.08
CA GLY A 906 -16.68 -12.43 24.07
C GLY A 906 -16.84 -13.13 25.42
N PHE A 907 -17.82 -14.03 25.54
CA PHE A 907 -18.02 -14.92 26.70
C PHE A 907 -17.95 -16.36 26.24
N VAL A 908 -17.28 -17.22 27.03
CA VAL A 908 -17.16 -18.65 26.72
C VAL A 908 -18.54 -19.29 26.64
N HIS A 909 -18.76 -20.11 25.61
CA HIS A 909 -20.05 -20.77 25.45
C HIS A 909 -20.25 -21.90 26.47
N ASP A 910 -19.17 -22.63 26.80
CA ASP A 910 -19.18 -23.77 27.73
C ASP A 910 -19.63 -23.30 29.12
N GLU A 911 -20.75 -23.86 29.58
CA GLU A 911 -21.40 -23.42 30.81
C GLU A 911 -20.57 -23.74 32.05
N SER A 912 -19.78 -24.82 32.01
CA SER A 912 -18.91 -25.20 33.14
C SER A 912 -17.75 -24.20 33.29
N ALA A 913 -17.18 -23.76 32.17
CA ALA A 913 -16.16 -22.71 32.15
C ALA A 913 -16.74 -21.33 32.49
N ALA A 914 -17.93 -20.99 31.98
CA ALA A 914 -18.60 -19.73 32.26
C ALA A 914 -18.88 -19.58 33.77
N PHE A 915 -19.30 -20.66 34.44
CA PHE A 915 -19.56 -20.69 35.89
C PHE A 915 -18.28 -20.80 36.75
N GLN A 916 -17.11 -20.70 36.14
CA GLN A 916 -15.83 -20.47 36.80
C GLN A 916 -15.29 -19.04 36.53
N GLY A 917 -16.11 -18.18 35.91
CA GLY A 917 -15.71 -16.81 35.54
C GLY A 917 -15.01 -16.71 34.19
N GLY A 918 -15.04 -17.76 33.36
CA GLY A 918 -14.55 -17.76 31.99
C GLY A 918 -13.11 -18.25 31.80
N VAL A 919 -12.33 -18.37 32.89
CA VAL A 919 -10.98 -18.96 32.88
C VAL A 919 -11.08 -20.41 33.36
N SER A 920 -10.99 -21.37 32.44
CA SER A 920 -11.10 -22.79 32.75
C SER A 920 -10.21 -23.65 31.87
N GLY A 921 -9.83 -24.84 32.34
CA GLY A 921 -8.95 -25.71 31.58
C GLY A 921 -9.62 -26.45 30.42
N ASN A 922 -10.95 -26.63 30.48
CA ASN A 922 -11.68 -27.33 29.41
C ASN A 922 -12.06 -26.42 28.22
N ALA A 923 -12.25 -25.12 28.46
CA ALA A 923 -12.75 -24.10 27.53
C ALA A 923 -12.49 -22.68 28.09
N GLY A 924 -12.62 -21.65 27.26
CA GLY A 924 -12.53 -20.24 27.70
C GLY A 924 -11.51 -19.39 26.96
N LEU A 925 -10.61 -20.03 26.21
CA LEU A 925 -9.63 -19.35 25.38
C LEU A 925 -10.27 -18.82 24.09
N PHE A 926 -9.90 -17.62 23.68
CA PHE A 926 -10.24 -17.00 22.40
C PHE A 926 -8.98 -16.77 21.58
N SER A 927 -9.08 -16.88 20.26
CA SER A 927 -7.99 -16.57 19.31
C SER A 927 -8.48 -16.49 17.87
N ASN A 928 -7.66 -15.96 16.97
CA ASN A 928 -7.74 -16.18 15.52
C ASN A 928 -6.92 -17.43 15.10
N ALA A 929 -7.06 -17.87 13.85
CA ALA A 929 -6.42 -19.10 13.36
C ALA A 929 -4.91 -18.93 13.17
N THR A 930 -4.45 -17.71 12.83
CA THR A 930 -3.03 -17.39 12.61
C THR A 930 -2.20 -17.57 13.88
N GLU A 931 -2.66 -17.03 15.02
CA GLU A 931 -1.95 -17.16 16.30
C GLU A 931 -2.02 -18.58 16.87
N VAL A 932 -3.13 -19.30 16.65
CA VAL A 932 -3.19 -20.74 16.95
C VAL A 932 -2.15 -21.48 16.13
N ALA A 933 -1.99 -21.17 14.83
CA ALA A 933 -1.01 -21.83 14.00
C ALA A 933 0.43 -21.60 14.49
N GLN A 934 0.75 -20.40 15.02
CA GLN A 934 2.06 -20.11 15.63
C GLN A 934 2.35 -20.97 16.88
N ILE A 935 1.36 -21.14 17.77
CA ILE A 935 1.50 -22.03 18.95
C ILE A 935 1.81 -23.47 18.51
N TYR A 936 1.11 -23.96 17.49
CA TYR A 936 1.31 -25.31 17.00
C TYR A 936 2.59 -25.43 16.17
N GLN A 937 3.05 -24.37 15.51
CA GLN A 937 4.36 -24.31 14.85
C GLN A 937 5.49 -24.38 15.88
N MET A 938 5.35 -23.72 17.04
CA MET A 938 6.31 -23.85 18.15
C MET A 938 6.44 -25.31 18.61
N LEU A 939 5.31 -26.04 18.72
CA LEU A 939 5.31 -27.46 19.08
C LEU A 939 5.95 -28.33 17.99
N LEU A 940 5.64 -28.06 16.72
CA LEU A 940 6.26 -28.73 15.57
C LEU A 940 7.79 -28.57 15.57
N ASN A 941 8.26 -27.36 15.89
CA ASN A 941 9.68 -27.00 15.99
C ASN A 941 10.37 -27.49 17.27
N GLY A 942 9.75 -28.41 18.02
CA GLY A 942 10.35 -28.97 19.24
C GLY A 942 10.48 -27.95 20.38
N GLY A 943 9.57 -26.98 20.46
CA GLY A 943 9.52 -26.02 21.56
C GLY A 943 10.11 -24.64 21.24
N GLU A 944 10.44 -24.35 19.97
CA GLU A 944 11.10 -23.12 19.55
C GLU A 944 10.27 -22.38 18.47
N LEU A 945 10.22 -21.05 18.55
CA LEU A 945 9.63 -20.20 17.51
C LEU A 945 10.47 -18.93 17.38
N ASP A 946 10.80 -18.55 16.15
CA ASP A 946 11.58 -17.34 15.82
C ASP A 946 12.88 -17.17 16.64
N GLY A 947 13.63 -18.27 16.79
CA GLY A 947 14.89 -18.31 17.53
C GLY A 947 14.76 -18.28 19.06
N LYS A 948 13.53 -18.34 19.59
CA LYS A 948 13.25 -18.33 21.04
C LYS A 948 12.66 -19.66 21.51
N ARG A 949 13.24 -20.22 22.57
CA ARG A 949 12.80 -21.49 23.16
C ARG A 949 11.77 -21.27 24.27
N TYR A 950 10.63 -21.96 24.15
CA TYR A 950 9.52 -21.96 25.09
C TYR A 950 9.43 -23.27 25.88
N LEU A 951 9.78 -24.38 25.25
CA LEU A 951 9.80 -25.73 25.83
C LEU A 951 11.06 -26.47 25.36
N SER A 952 11.56 -27.43 26.16
CA SER A 952 12.64 -28.30 25.70
C SER A 952 12.17 -29.26 24.59
N PRO A 953 13.06 -29.65 23.65
CA PRO A 953 12.77 -30.68 22.67
C PRO A 953 12.34 -32.00 23.32
N GLU A 954 12.88 -32.34 24.48
CA GLU A 954 12.57 -33.54 25.24
C GLU A 954 11.12 -33.54 25.73
N THR A 955 10.67 -32.43 26.33
CA THR A 955 9.28 -32.27 26.75
C THR A 955 8.34 -32.36 25.56
N CYS A 956 8.62 -31.64 24.47
CA CYS A 956 7.81 -31.70 23.26
C CYS A 956 7.71 -33.14 22.72
N ARG A 957 8.83 -33.86 22.64
CA ARG A 957 8.86 -35.26 22.19
C ARG A 957 8.01 -36.17 23.06
N VAL A 958 8.10 -36.08 24.39
CA VAL A 958 7.29 -36.91 25.31
C VAL A 958 5.80 -36.70 25.07
N PHE A 959 5.34 -35.46 25.01
CA PHE A 959 3.91 -35.15 24.92
C PHE A 959 3.30 -35.39 23.53
N THR A 960 4.09 -35.28 22.47
CA THR A 960 3.60 -35.45 21.08
C THR A 960 3.64 -36.90 20.59
N THR A 961 4.54 -37.73 21.14
CA THR A 961 4.73 -39.12 20.71
C THR A 961 4.03 -40.14 21.60
N THR A 962 3.76 -39.84 22.88
CA THR A 962 3.10 -40.77 23.80
C THR A 962 1.66 -41.03 23.39
N VAL A 963 1.28 -42.30 23.30
CA VAL A 963 -0.09 -42.75 22.98
C VAL A 963 -0.61 -43.66 24.10
N SER A 964 -1.90 -43.56 24.41
CA SER A 964 -2.60 -44.50 25.29
C SER A 964 -2.55 -45.92 24.75
N ARG A 965 -2.52 -46.91 25.65
CA ARG A 965 -2.59 -48.33 25.28
C ARG A 965 -4.01 -48.81 24.98
N ILE A 966 -5.02 -48.05 25.41
CA ILE A 966 -6.44 -48.45 25.35
C ILE A 966 -7.29 -47.50 24.50
N SER A 967 -6.71 -46.42 23.98
CA SER A 967 -7.36 -45.47 23.09
C SER A 967 -6.35 -44.77 22.18
N ARG A 968 -6.83 -44.05 21.16
CA ARG A 968 -5.98 -43.23 20.28
C ARG A 968 -5.40 -41.97 20.95
N ARG A 969 -5.79 -41.63 22.19
CA ARG A 969 -5.41 -40.36 22.82
C ARG A 969 -3.92 -40.32 23.13
N GLY A 970 -3.31 -39.15 22.95
CA GLY A 970 -1.99 -38.82 23.49
C GLY A 970 -2.10 -38.03 24.80
N LEU A 971 -0.96 -37.59 25.33
CA LEU A 971 -0.93 -36.73 26.53
C LEU A 971 -1.54 -35.36 26.21
N GLY A 972 -2.84 -35.22 26.50
CA GLY A 972 -3.64 -34.03 26.20
C GLY A 972 -4.08 -33.90 24.74
N PHE A 973 -3.28 -34.39 23.78
CA PHE A 973 -3.61 -34.41 22.35
C PHE A 973 -4.57 -35.54 21.96
N ASP A 974 -5.31 -35.33 20.87
CA ASP A 974 -5.93 -36.37 20.06
C ASP A 974 -4.95 -36.82 18.96
N LYS A 975 -5.16 -38.02 18.41
CA LYS A 975 -4.34 -38.58 17.32
C LYS A 975 -5.23 -39.28 16.27
N PRO A 976 -4.72 -39.51 15.05
CA PRO A 976 -5.45 -40.27 14.03
C PRO A 976 -5.80 -41.68 14.51
N ASP A 977 -7.02 -42.15 14.21
CA ASP A 977 -7.44 -43.51 14.53
C ASP A 977 -7.12 -44.45 13.37
N ARG A 978 -5.99 -45.16 13.46
CA ARG A 978 -5.55 -46.08 12.41
C ARG A 978 -6.29 -47.41 12.42
N GLN A 979 -6.92 -47.77 13.53
CA GLN A 979 -7.68 -49.02 13.65
C GLN A 979 -9.10 -48.84 13.13
N ASN A 980 -9.65 -47.62 13.26
CA ASN A 980 -10.96 -47.28 12.72
C ASN A 980 -10.92 -45.94 11.95
N PRO A 981 -10.42 -45.94 10.70
CA PRO A 981 -10.31 -44.72 9.90
C PRO A 981 -11.62 -43.97 9.73
N ALA A 982 -12.75 -44.69 9.63
CA ALA A 982 -14.08 -44.08 9.51
C ALA A 982 -14.54 -43.31 10.76
N LYS A 983 -13.95 -43.59 11.93
CA LYS A 983 -14.19 -42.85 13.19
C LYS A 983 -13.02 -41.92 13.56
N SER A 984 -12.00 -41.83 12.71
CA SER A 984 -10.84 -40.98 12.92
C SER A 984 -11.25 -39.51 12.93
N PRO A 985 -10.68 -38.68 13.82
CA PRO A 985 -10.89 -37.24 13.78
C PRO A 985 -10.09 -36.55 12.65
N CYS A 986 -9.28 -37.31 11.90
CA CYS A 986 -8.43 -36.85 10.81
C CYS A 986 -8.75 -37.57 9.49
N ALA A 987 -8.36 -36.98 8.37
CA ALA A 987 -8.49 -37.56 7.03
C ALA A 987 -7.71 -38.89 6.88
N THR A 988 -8.10 -39.71 5.91
CA THR A 988 -7.46 -41.02 5.66
C THR A 988 -5.99 -40.90 5.28
N ALA A 989 -5.58 -39.84 4.56
CA ALA A 989 -4.18 -39.60 4.20
C ALA A 989 -3.28 -39.16 5.37
N THR A 990 -3.83 -38.94 6.57
CA THR A 990 -3.11 -38.37 7.72
C THR A 990 -2.06 -39.35 8.28
N PRO A 991 -0.78 -38.96 8.40
CA PRO A 991 0.26 -39.78 9.02
C PRO A 991 0.00 -40.08 10.51
N ALA A 992 0.49 -41.23 10.99
CA ALA A 992 0.32 -41.65 12.40
C ALA A 992 0.97 -40.72 13.43
N THR A 993 1.98 -39.98 12.98
CA THR A 993 2.77 -39.01 13.77
C THR A 993 1.95 -37.78 14.14
N VAL A 994 0.85 -37.51 13.42
CA VAL A 994 0.01 -36.34 13.64
C VAL A 994 -0.56 -36.30 15.06
N TYR A 995 -0.63 -35.10 15.60
CA TYR A 995 -1.22 -34.81 16.90
C TYR A 995 -1.95 -33.47 16.84
N GLY A 996 -2.98 -33.30 17.68
CA GLY A 996 -3.77 -32.09 17.66
C GLY A 996 -5.04 -32.20 18.48
N HIS A 997 -6.06 -31.42 18.14
CA HIS A 997 -7.35 -31.49 18.81
C HIS A 997 -8.48 -30.86 17.98
N THR A 998 -9.71 -31.30 18.23
CA THR A 998 -10.94 -30.67 17.70
C THR A 998 -11.69 -29.93 18.80
N GLY A 999 -12.30 -28.79 18.48
CA GLY A 999 -13.08 -27.99 19.41
C GLY A 999 -14.59 -28.14 19.22
N PHE A 1000 -15.32 -27.90 20.30
CA PHE A 1000 -16.79 -27.97 20.32
C PHE A 1000 -17.44 -26.77 19.64
N THR A 1001 -16.74 -25.66 19.42
CA THR A 1001 -17.28 -24.51 18.66
C THR A 1001 -17.20 -24.70 17.14
N GLY A 1002 -16.51 -25.75 16.68
CA GLY A 1002 -16.24 -26.03 15.27
C GLY A 1002 -14.76 -25.98 14.90
N THR A 1003 -13.90 -25.68 15.87
CA THR A 1003 -12.48 -25.47 15.64
C THR A 1003 -11.69 -26.78 15.50
N CYS A 1004 -10.49 -26.74 14.93
CA CYS A 1004 -9.44 -27.75 15.11
C CYS A 1004 -8.06 -27.17 14.84
N ALA A 1005 -7.04 -27.80 15.41
CA ALA A 1005 -5.65 -27.57 15.06
C ALA A 1005 -4.89 -28.90 15.07
N TRP A 1006 -4.09 -29.15 14.04
CA TRP A 1006 -3.33 -30.38 13.82
C TRP A 1006 -1.90 -30.05 13.38
N VAL A 1007 -0.94 -30.81 13.90
CA VAL A 1007 0.47 -30.76 13.51
C VAL A 1007 0.85 -32.09 12.87
N ASP A 1008 1.52 -31.99 11.73
CA ASP A 1008 2.12 -33.11 11.02
C ASP A 1008 3.64 -32.97 10.98
N PRO A 1009 4.36 -33.66 11.88
CA PRO A 1009 5.82 -33.64 11.90
C PRO A 1009 6.46 -34.31 10.68
N THR A 1010 5.75 -35.23 10.02
CA THR A 1010 6.30 -35.96 8.87
C THR A 1010 6.41 -35.05 7.65
N ASN A 1011 5.41 -34.20 7.46
CA ASN A 1011 5.35 -33.28 6.32
C ASN A 1011 5.67 -31.83 6.70
N GLY A 1012 5.98 -31.53 7.96
CA GLY A 1012 6.23 -30.16 8.43
C GLY A 1012 5.02 -29.25 8.31
N LEU A 1013 3.79 -29.77 8.53
CA LEU A 1013 2.56 -29.00 8.37
C LEU A 1013 1.92 -28.61 9.70
N VAL A 1014 1.28 -27.45 9.70
CA VAL A 1014 0.30 -27.04 10.72
C VAL A 1014 -1.00 -26.69 10.02
N TYR A 1015 -2.10 -27.28 10.45
CA TYR A 1015 -3.44 -27.04 9.92
C TYR A 1015 -4.37 -26.54 11.02
N VAL A 1016 -4.94 -25.34 10.84
CA VAL A 1016 -5.92 -24.75 11.75
C VAL A 1016 -7.19 -24.39 10.98
N PHE A 1017 -8.34 -24.76 11.53
CA PHE A 1017 -9.66 -24.38 11.03
C PHE A 1017 -10.48 -23.86 12.20
N LEU A 1018 -10.91 -22.60 12.15
CA LEU A 1018 -11.79 -22.00 13.15
C LEU A 1018 -13.10 -21.58 12.50
N CYS A 1019 -14.25 -21.90 13.12
CA CYS A 1019 -15.55 -21.44 12.66
C CYS A 1019 -16.50 -21.28 13.86
N ASN A 1020 -17.65 -20.65 13.62
CA ASN A 1020 -18.72 -20.50 14.60
C ASN A 1020 -19.92 -21.41 14.29
N ARG A 1021 -19.68 -22.73 14.14
CA ARG A 1021 -20.76 -23.67 13.72
C ARG A 1021 -21.95 -23.72 14.68
N ILE A 1022 -21.73 -23.36 15.95
CA ILE A 1022 -22.75 -23.37 16.99
C ILE A 1022 -23.61 -22.09 17.01
N TYR A 1023 -23.40 -21.16 16.07
CA TYR A 1023 -24.21 -19.96 15.95
C TYR A 1023 -25.38 -20.15 14.95
N PRO A 1024 -26.62 -19.77 15.32
CA PRO A 1024 -27.05 -19.37 16.67
C PRO A 1024 -27.29 -20.57 17.59
N ASP A 1025 -27.49 -21.76 17.03
CA ASP A 1025 -27.96 -22.94 17.74
C ASP A 1025 -26.83 -23.95 18.00
N VAL A 1026 -26.60 -24.28 19.27
CA VAL A 1026 -25.48 -25.15 19.71
C VAL A 1026 -25.54 -26.59 19.18
N TRP A 1027 -26.71 -27.03 18.72
CA TRP A 1027 -26.97 -28.37 18.21
C TRP A 1027 -26.79 -28.52 16.69
N ASN A 1028 -26.21 -27.53 16.00
CA ASN A 1028 -25.87 -27.67 14.59
C ASN A 1028 -24.79 -28.75 14.38
N THR A 1029 -25.15 -29.83 13.68
CA THR A 1029 -24.23 -30.95 13.42
C THR A 1029 -23.71 -31.04 11.97
N LYS A 1030 -24.01 -30.06 11.11
CA LYS A 1030 -23.71 -30.15 9.68
C LYS A 1030 -22.21 -30.21 9.38
N LEU A 1031 -21.39 -29.46 10.12
CA LEU A 1031 -19.92 -29.48 10.00
C LEU A 1031 -19.35 -30.92 10.03
N MET A 1032 -19.83 -31.74 10.97
CA MET A 1032 -19.37 -33.14 11.11
C MET A 1032 -20.00 -34.04 10.05
N LYS A 1033 -21.30 -33.89 9.76
CA LYS A 1033 -21.99 -34.72 8.75
C LYS A 1033 -21.43 -34.55 7.34
N MET A 1034 -20.83 -33.40 7.06
CA MET A 1034 -20.24 -33.05 5.76
C MET A 1034 -18.73 -33.28 5.71
N ASP A 1035 -18.12 -33.75 6.81
CA ASP A 1035 -16.68 -34.03 6.90
C ASP A 1035 -15.78 -32.85 6.48
N ILE A 1036 -16.24 -31.60 6.69
CA ILE A 1036 -15.57 -30.41 6.16
C ILE A 1036 -14.10 -30.34 6.60
N ARG A 1037 -13.83 -30.56 7.89
CA ARG A 1037 -12.47 -30.46 8.45
C ARG A 1037 -11.52 -31.49 7.86
N THR A 1038 -11.97 -32.72 7.67
CA THR A 1038 -11.16 -33.82 7.14
C THR A 1038 -11.05 -33.75 5.61
N ARG A 1039 -12.08 -33.28 4.89
CA ARG A 1039 -11.99 -32.97 3.45
C ARG A 1039 -10.95 -31.89 3.16
N ILE A 1040 -10.90 -30.82 3.96
CA ILE A 1040 -9.87 -29.78 3.84
C ILE A 1040 -8.48 -30.37 4.12
N GLN A 1041 -8.35 -31.17 5.18
CA GLN A 1041 -7.09 -31.84 5.52
C GLN A 1041 -6.63 -32.79 4.41
N GLU A 1042 -7.54 -33.50 3.75
CA GLU A 1042 -7.24 -34.37 2.60
C GLU A 1042 -6.74 -33.56 1.40
N VAL A 1043 -7.36 -32.41 1.08
CA VAL A 1043 -6.88 -31.51 0.01
C VAL A 1043 -5.48 -30.99 0.29
N MET A 1044 -5.18 -30.63 1.55
CA MET A 1044 -3.84 -30.24 1.97
C MET A 1044 -2.79 -31.33 1.66
N TYR A 1045 -3.11 -32.60 1.92
CA TYR A 1045 -2.22 -33.73 1.58
C TYR A 1045 -2.14 -34.01 0.09
N GLN A 1046 -3.23 -33.82 -0.65
CA GLN A 1046 -3.21 -33.92 -2.12
C GLN A 1046 -2.33 -32.85 -2.74
N ALA A 1047 -2.29 -31.65 -2.16
CA ALA A 1047 -1.46 -30.56 -2.65
C ALA A 1047 0.05 -30.79 -2.47
N LEU A 1048 0.47 -31.70 -1.58
CA LEU A 1048 1.89 -32.09 -1.40
C LEU A 1048 2.39 -33.11 -2.44
N LYS A 1049 1.48 -33.73 -3.20
CA LYS A 1049 1.79 -34.70 -4.24
C LYS A 1049 1.92 -34.00 -5.59
#